data_AF-A0A1B9IRI3-F1
#
_entry.id   AF-A0A1B9IRI3-F1
#
_cell.length_a   1.000
_cell.length_b   1.000
_cell.length_c   1.000
_cell.angle_alpha   90.00
_cell.angle_beta   90.00
_cell.angle_gamma   90.00
#
_symmetry.space_group_name_H-M   'P 1'
#
loop_
_entity.id
_entity.type
_entity.pdbx_description
1 polymer ?
#
loop_
_entity_poly.entity_id
_entity_poly.type
_entity_poly.pdbx_seq_one_letter_code
_entity_poly.pdbx_strand_id
1 'polypeptide(L)'
;MVPPPTRSPVTGNPVPPYYIHSDTLNFRDVHGRSLILRGVNLSGSAKNPNGQPSHIRQNFWESAEAGEGDFMNNPLNLEDGSADIHLARLRAWGYNMLRYVFTWESLEHRGPKQYDYEYMDYIIKVLRKCKEWGFRVFMDPHQDVWSRFTGGSGAPLWTLYACGIDPYGLTPTASAYIHCEWPNAENPKPEEFPAMIWGTNYTRLAGQTIWTLFFAGKTFAPKCVIDGKNIQDYLQDHFIDAVGTLAKKISEEASDILDECVIGWDSVNEPGEGLIGHHDLSKIPDEQQLKKGPTPTPIEGMRLGEGRPQQVQIWNFGAMGPYRGGHELIDPKGRKLWLSKEDEEKRGGGKWGWTRGDSWEMGKCIWAQHGVWDPTTGDLLKPDYFVTSPEDSSHEVEFVADFWSLHWLSYSSRIRIHHPESIHFIQAPVLKQPPKLPKSFLKDRACSSPHFYDGLTLMTKHWNWFNADAIGVIRKKYWSIVQAVRVGEQNIRNMVQGELGVLKQDTVDILGSYPTLIGEIGIPYDMDGKKAYGYVDGGREEGDYSSQQRALDCSMNACDGPNCLNYTIWNYVPDHCHEWSDNWNGEDLSLWSKDDIPRETFHDESKSSPVINSSLSIPTSSSTTLTASRSTTPKIPFTLESISAGDIPPSLILDGSRALSAFCRPFPIRTVGVPDRIDFDIATTAFKYVVKVKLNDIASDQIATEIYVPYVHYASSLGLETSDVGLDGDNSRLSSRNSSRIDLINGDDKDKKNGTSTVRSVNPSIRTKDDINLELDIDVKVTHGRYEINGQTLTWYYDVPSTSVEEKYEIQIKRNGGALRKDVGFVQQGSWFDVCPSGCVIA
;
A
#
# COMPACT_ATOMS: atom_id res chain seq x y z
N MET A 1 -23.90 -0.09 -23.63
CA MET A 1 -23.03 -1.30 -23.70
C MET A 1 -23.90 -2.54 -23.98
N VAL A 2 -23.34 -3.74 -24.11
CA VAL A 2 -24.18 -4.95 -23.92
C VAL A 2 -24.58 -4.98 -22.44
N PRO A 3 -25.87 -5.16 -22.10
CA PRO A 3 -26.30 -5.30 -20.71
C PRO A 3 -25.46 -6.34 -19.98
N PRO A 4 -25.12 -6.14 -18.69
CA PRO A 4 -24.38 -7.14 -17.95
C PRO A 4 -25.11 -8.49 -17.93
N PRO A 5 -24.38 -9.62 -17.93
CA PRO A 5 -24.98 -10.94 -17.77
C PRO A 5 -25.82 -11.02 -16.49
N THR A 6 -27.04 -11.53 -16.57
CA THR A 6 -27.89 -11.73 -15.37
C THR A 6 -27.61 -13.04 -14.64
N ARG A 7 -26.70 -13.87 -15.18
CA ARG A 7 -26.24 -15.12 -14.60
C ARG A 7 -24.72 -15.15 -14.55
N SER A 8 -24.20 -15.72 -13.47
CA SER A 8 -22.76 -15.88 -13.29
C SER A 8 -22.15 -16.79 -14.37
N PRO A 9 -21.00 -16.40 -14.95
CA PRO A 9 -20.24 -17.26 -15.85
C PRO A 9 -19.56 -18.43 -15.13
N VAL A 10 -19.48 -18.41 -13.80
CA VAL A 10 -18.84 -19.47 -13.01
C VAL A 10 -19.83 -20.50 -12.51
N THR A 11 -20.92 -20.06 -11.87
CA THR A 11 -21.90 -20.94 -11.21
C THR A 11 -23.17 -21.16 -12.03
N GLY A 12 -23.44 -20.31 -13.03
CA GLY A 12 -24.69 -20.32 -13.80
C GLY A 12 -25.92 -19.79 -13.02
N ASN A 13 -25.75 -19.45 -11.74
CA ASN A 13 -26.80 -18.90 -10.89
C ASN A 13 -27.11 -17.45 -11.26
N PRO A 14 -28.32 -16.94 -10.95
CA PRO A 14 -28.60 -15.51 -11.04
C PRO A 14 -27.62 -14.69 -10.19
N VAL A 15 -27.13 -13.57 -10.73
CA VAL A 15 -26.22 -12.70 -9.97
C VAL A 15 -26.97 -11.90 -8.89
N PRO A 16 -26.44 -11.77 -7.66
CA PRO A 16 -27.06 -10.96 -6.61
C PRO A 16 -26.93 -9.44 -6.89
N PRO A 17 -27.72 -8.57 -6.24
CA PRO A 17 -27.72 -7.12 -6.50
C PRO A 17 -26.37 -6.42 -6.25
N TYR A 18 -25.54 -6.98 -5.37
CA TYR A 18 -24.22 -6.45 -5.02
C TYR A 18 -23.09 -6.96 -5.92
N TYR A 19 -23.40 -7.84 -6.89
CA TYR A 19 -22.41 -8.46 -7.77
C TYR A 19 -21.66 -7.42 -8.61
N ILE A 20 -20.34 -7.57 -8.68
CA ILE A 20 -19.46 -6.75 -9.52
C ILE A 20 -19.01 -7.58 -10.71
N HIS A 21 -19.38 -7.19 -11.92
CA HIS A 21 -18.86 -7.79 -13.15
C HIS A 21 -17.45 -7.29 -13.45
N SER A 22 -16.57 -8.16 -13.95
CA SER A 22 -15.21 -7.83 -14.41
C SER A 22 -14.94 -8.36 -15.82
N ASP A 23 -15.97 -8.47 -16.64
CA ASP A 23 -15.97 -8.97 -18.02
C ASP A 23 -15.72 -7.87 -19.07
N THR A 24 -15.36 -6.67 -18.62
CA THR A 24 -14.99 -5.54 -19.48
C THR A 24 -13.76 -4.81 -18.93
N LEU A 25 -13.29 -3.78 -19.63
CA LEU A 25 -12.17 -2.94 -19.15
C LEU A 25 -12.48 -2.15 -17.88
N ASN A 26 -13.74 -2.05 -17.48
CA ASN A 26 -14.16 -1.48 -16.21
C ASN A 26 -14.94 -2.51 -15.40
N PHE A 27 -14.86 -2.41 -14.08
CA PHE A 27 -15.82 -3.08 -13.22
C PHE A 27 -17.23 -2.54 -13.49
N ARG A 28 -18.26 -3.37 -13.40
CA ARG A 28 -19.66 -2.94 -13.59
C ARG A 28 -20.58 -3.47 -12.50
N ASP A 29 -21.56 -2.69 -12.08
CA ASP A 29 -22.66 -3.21 -11.27
C ASP A 29 -23.68 -3.98 -12.13
N VAL A 30 -24.68 -4.58 -11.48
CA VAL A 30 -25.76 -5.34 -12.14
C VAL A 30 -26.66 -4.49 -13.04
N HIS A 31 -26.60 -3.16 -12.92
CA HIS A 31 -27.33 -2.22 -13.78
C HIS A 31 -26.49 -1.74 -14.98
N GLY A 32 -25.22 -2.15 -15.05
CA GLY A 32 -24.30 -1.82 -16.13
C GLY A 32 -23.57 -0.49 -15.93
N ARG A 33 -23.64 0.12 -14.74
CA ARG A 33 -22.83 1.30 -14.42
C ARG A 33 -21.38 0.89 -14.24
N SER A 34 -20.45 1.63 -14.83
CA SER A 34 -19.02 1.43 -14.60
C SER A 34 -18.67 1.84 -13.17
N LEU A 35 -17.87 1.04 -12.46
CA LEU A 35 -17.44 1.29 -11.10
C LEU A 35 -15.97 1.72 -11.09
N ILE A 36 -15.65 2.72 -10.27
CA ILE A 36 -14.26 3.04 -9.91
C ILE A 36 -14.06 2.69 -8.45
N LEU A 37 -13.10 1.80 -8.22
CA LEU A 37 -12.71 1.31 -6.92
C LEU A 37 -11.43 2.04 -6.49
N ARG A 38 -11.52 2.81 -5.41
CA ARG A 38 -10.41 3.57 -4.82
C ARG A 38 -10.29 3.20 -3.36
N GLY A 39 -9.08 2.91 -2.93
CA GLY A 39 -8.85 2.38 -1.59
C GLY A 39 -7.45 2.54 -1.07
N VAL A 40 -7.20 1.81 0.01
CA VAL A 40 -5.90 1.65 0.67
C VAL A 40 -5.60 0.17 0.88
N ASN A 41 -4.33 -0.14 1.09
CA ASN A 41 -3.91 -1.38 1.72
C ASN A 41 -4.20 -1.31 3.22
N LEU A 42 -4.68 -2.41 3.79
CA LEU A 42 -5.08 -2.51 5.20
C LEU A 42 -4.60 -3.85 5.78
N SER A 43 -3.46 -3.90 6.46
CA SER A 43 -2.45 -2.85 6.56
C SER A 43 -1.06 -3.45 6.71
N GLY A 44 -0.03 -2.60 6.63
CA GLY A 44 1.35 -2.95 7.00
C GLY A 44 1.49 -3.44 8.44
N SER A 45 0.58 -3.05 9.35
CA SER A 45 0.54 -3.54 10.74
C SER A 45 0.39 -5.06 10.83
N ALA A 46 -0.16 -5.71 9.81
CA ALA A 46 -0.32 -7.17 9.76
C ALA A 46 0.97 -7.92 9.33
N LYS A 47 2.06 -7.20 8.99
CA LYS A 47 3.33 -7.82 8.56
C LYS A 47 4.07 -8.55 9.69
N ASN A 48 3.89 -8.13 10.94
CA ASN A 48 4.59 -8.68 12.10
C ASN A 48 3.63 -9.09 13.23
N PRO A 49 4.03 -10.05 14.09
CA PRO A 49 3.32 -10.31 15.34
C PRO A 49 3.36 -9.10 16.30
N ASN A 50 2.35 -9.00 17.16
CA ASN A 50 2.29 -8.03 18.26
C ASN A 50 3.55 -8.06 19.13
N GLY A 51 4.06 -6.88 19.46
CA GLY A 51 5.25 -6.73 20.30
C GLY A 51 6.56 -7.20 19.64
N GLN A 52 6.54 -7.57 18.36
CA GLN A 52 7.72 -7.99 17.59
C GLN A 52 7.92 -7.15 16.32
N PRO A 53 8.02 -5.80 16.43
CA PRO A 53 8.37 -4.98 15.29
C PRO A 53 9.79 -5.31 14.80
N SER A 54 10.05 -5.04 13.52
CA SER A 54 11.28 -5.49 12.83
C SER A 54 12.61 -5.04 13.46
N HIS A 55 12.61 -3.95 14.23
CA HIS A 55 13.81 -3.43 14.90
C HIS A 55 14.09 -4.07 16.27
N ILE A 56 13.16 -4.87 16.83
CA ILE A 56 13.31 -5.49 18.16
C ILE A 56 13.83 -6.93 18.02
N ARG A 57 14.97 -7.20 18.65
CA ARG A 57 15.62 -8.53 18.64
C ARG A 57 15.12 -9.48 19.74
N GLN A 58 14.56 -8.93 20.81
CA GLN A 58 14.11 -9.71 21.97
C GLN A 58 13.00 -10.69 21.56
N ASN A 59 13.17 -11.97 21.89
CA ASN A 59 12.25 -13.07 21.56
C ASN A 59 11.99 -13.30 20.06
N PHE A 60 12.76 -12.64 19.18
CA PHE A 60 12.52 -12.69 17.73
C PHE A 60 12.64 -14.12 17.17
N TRP A 61 13.68 -14.87 17.57
CA TRP A 61 13.87 -16.26 17.15
C TRP A 61 13.21 -17.23 18.12
N GLU A 62 13.33 -16.98 19.42
CA GLU A 62 12.96 -17.91 20.47
C GLU A 62 11.45 -18.19 20.47
N SER A 63 10.61 -17.16 20.36
CA SER A 63 9.15 -17.32 20.28
C SER A 63 8.73 -18.00 18.97
N ALA A 64 9.34 -17.61 17.84
CA ALA A 64 9.04 -18.23 16.55
C ALA A 64 9.40 -19.71 16.51
N GLU A 65 10.58 -20.07 17.05
CA GLU A 65 10.96 -21.46 17.23
C GLU A 65 10.02 -22.18 18.20
N ALA A 66 9.53 -21.54 19.26
CA ALA A 66 8.53 -22.15 20.16
C ALA A 66 7.15 -22.35 19.50
N GLY A 67 6.95 -21.88 18.26
CA GLY A 67 5.66 -21.92 17.58
C GLY A 67 4.70 -20.86 18.13
N GLU A 68 5.22 -19.77 18.68
CA GLU A 68 4.45 -18.64 19.17
C GLU A 68 4.40 -17.53 18.12
N GLY A 69 3.21 -16.96 17.92
CA GLY A 69 2.98 -15.78 17.09
C GLY A 69 1.60 -15.21 17.40
N ASP A 70 1.55 -13.98 17.90
CA ASP A 70 0.29 -13.28 18.16
C ASP A 70 0.05 -12.23 17.08
N PHE A 71 -0.99 -12.43 16.27
CA PHE A 71 -1.40 -11.50 15.22
C PHE A 71 -2.75 -10.83 15.53
N MET A 72 -3.34 -11.10 16.69
CA MET A 72 -4.66 -10.58 17.07
C MET A 72 -4.67 -9.06 17.09
N ASN A 73 -5.83 -8.46 16.81
CA ASN A 73 -6.01 -6.99 16.82
C ASN A 73 -5.16 -6.20 15.81
N ASN A 74 -4.45 -6.86 14.88
CA ASN A 74 -3.86 -6.25 13.68
C ASN A 74 -4.53 -6.79 12.41
N PRO A 75 -4.94 -5.94 11.45
CA PRO A 75 -4.61 -4.52 11.34
C PRO A 75 -5.50 -3.57 12.14
N LEU A 76 -6.60 -4.02 12.76
CA LEU A 76 -7.55 -3.16 13.48
C LEU A 76 -7.91 -3.73 14.85
N ASN A 77 -7.73 -2.92 15.90
CA ASN A 77 -8.14 -3.32 17.23
C ASN A 77 -9.67 -3.25 17.36
N LEU A 78 -10.31 -4.41 17.54
CA LEU A 78 -11.76 -4.54 17.68
C LEU A 78 -12.22 -4.29 19.12
N GLU A 79 -11.33 -4.32 20.10
CA GLU A 79 -11.65 -4.31 21.54
C GLU A 79 -11.75 -2.91 22.12
N ASP A 80 -11.01 -1.93 21.58
CA ASP A 80 -10.94 -0.56 22.08
C ASP A 80 -11.88 0.43 21.36
N GLY A 81 -12.56 -0.03 20.30
CA GLY A 81 -13.45 0.79 19.47
C GLY A 81 -12.74 1.64 18.40
N SER A 82 -11.40 1.58 18.30
CA SER A 82 -10.63 2.32 17.28
C SER A 82 -10.91 1.84 15.87
N ALA A 83 -11.21 0.55 15.66
CA ALA A 83 -11.54 -0.01 14.35
C ALA A 83 -12.64 0.77 13.63
N ASP A 84 -13.74 1.08 14.32
CA ASP A 84 -14.86 1.83 13.74
C ASP A 84 -14.46 3.28 13.40
N ILE A 85 -13.56 3.90 14.18
CA ILE A 85 -13.03 5.26 13.89
C ILE A 85 -12.15 5.24 12.64
N HIS A 86 -11.26 4.25 12.51
CA HIS A 86 -10.40 4.10 11.33
C HIS A 86 -11.21 3.83 10.06
N LEU A 87 -12.21 2.95 10.13
CA LEU A 87 -13.09 2.66 8.99
C LEU A 87 -13.99 3.85 8.64
N ALA A 88 -14.54 4.56 9.63
CA ALA A 88 -15.28 5.81 9.40
C ALA A 88 -14.43 6.86 8.69
N ARG A 89 -13.16 7.03 9.10
CA ARG A 89 -12.22 7.95 8.47
C ARG A 89 -11.97 7.61 7.00
N LEU A 90 -11.68 6.33 6.71
CA LEU A 90 -11.47 5.88 5.34
C LEU A 90 -12.71 6.12 4.46
N ARG A 91 -13.93 5.91 5.01
CA ARG A 91 -15.18 6.25 4.32
C ARG A 91 -15.37 7.76 4.14
N ALA A 92 -15.02 8.56 5.13
CA ALA A 92 -15.06 10.02 5.05
C ALA A 92 -14.08 10.57 4.01
N TRP A 93 -12.98 9.87 3.73
CA TRP A 93 -12.06 10.18 2.63
C TRP A 93 -12.54 9.68 1.25
N GLY A 94 -13.70 9.02 1.19
CA GLY A 94 -14.33 8.56 -0.04
C GLY A 94 -13.90 7.17 -0.50
N TYR A 95 -13.07 6.46 0.25
CA TYR A 95 -12.62 5.13 -0.14
C TYR A 95 -13.77 4.12 -0.08
N ASN A 96 -13.78 3.22 -1.07
CA ASN A 96 -14.79 2.18 -1.23
C ASN A 96 -14.17 0.77 -1.37
N MET A 97 -12.84 0.67 -1.36
CA MET A 97 -12.09 -0.58 -1.48
C MET A 97 -10.97 -0.69 -0.45
N LEU A 98 -10.65 -1.92 -0.03
CA LEU A 98 -9.51 -2.26 0.81
C LEU A 98 -8.79 -3.48 0.23
N ARG A 99 -7.46 -3.41 0.14
CA ARG A 99 -6.61 -4.59 -0.07
C ARG A 99 -6.23 -5.12 1.32
N TYR A 100 -6.83 -6.23 1.74
CA TYR A 100 -6.70 -6.73 3.11
C TYR A 100 -5.47 -7.63 3.24
N VAL A 101 -4.48 -7.14 3.98
CA VAL A 101 -3.15 -7.74 4.14
C VAL A 101 -3.19 -8.80 5.25
N PHE A 102 -2.70 -10.00 4.96
CA PHE A 102 -2.35 -11.02 5.95
C PHE A 102 -1.16 -11.81 5.46
N THR A 103 -0.39 -12.41 6.37
CA THR A 103 0.83 -13.17 6.02
C THR A 103 0.60 -14.67 6.13
N TRP A 104 1.39 -15.48 5.42
CA TRP A 104 1.35 -16.93 5.60
C TRP A 104 1.72 -17.33 7.05
N GLU A 105 2.68 -16.64 7.67
CA GLU A 105 3.07 -16.82 9.07
C GLU A 105 1.86 -16.64 9.99
N SER A 106 1.04 -15.61 9.77
CA SER A 106 -0.15 -15.38 10.59
C SER A 106 -1.16 -16.54 10.57
N LEU A 107 -1.15 -17.37 9.52
CA LEU A 107 -2.02 -18.53 9.40
C LEU A 107 -1.39 -19.84 9.89
N GLU A 108 -0.07 -20.00 9.83
CA GLU A 108 0.62 -21.30 9.99
C GLU A 108 1.98 -21.19 10.72
N HIS A 109 2.12 -20.29 11.70
CA HIS A 109 3.36 -20.08 12.45
C HIS A 109 3.78 -21.28 13.33
N ARG A 110 2.83 -22.07 13.85
CA ARG A 110 3.07 -23.24 14.73
C ARG A 110 3.71 -24.44 14.03
N GLY A 111 3.83 -24.40 12.70
CA GLY A 111 4.42 -25.46 11.91
C GLY A 111 3.50 -26.00 10.82
N PRO A 112 4.01 -26.91 9.99
CA PRO A 112 3.27 -27.48 8.87
C PRO A 112 1.90 -28.05 9.30
N LYS A 113 0.83 -27.58 8.64
CA LYS A 113 -0.60 -27.90 8.85
C LYS A 113 -1.15 -27.54 10.23
N GLN A 114 -0.45 -26.72 11.00
CA GLN A 114 -0.90 -26.25 12.31
C GLN A 114 -1.44 -24.82 12.17
N TYR A 115 -2.70 -24.72 11.75
CA TYR A 115 -3.32 -23.44 11.45
C TYR A 115 -3.77 -22.67 12.70
N ASP A 116 -3.67 -21.34 12.67
CA ASP A 116 -4.23 -20.47 13.69
C ASP A 116 -5.69 -20.09 13.38
N TYR A 117 -6.61 -20.95 13.83
CA TYR A 117 -8.04 -20.72 13.65
C TYR A 117 -8.58 -19.53 14.44
N GLU A 118 -7.95 -19.17 15.57
CA GLU A 118 -8.37 -18.03 16.39
C GLU A 118 -8.09 -16.71 15.66
N TYR A 119 -6.93 -16.62 15.01
CA TYR A 119 -6.62 -15.49 14.14
C TYR A 119 -7.54 -15.42 12.92
N MET A 120 -7.87 -16.57 12.29
CA MET A 120 -8.85 -16.60 11.20
C MET A 120 -10.24 -16.13 11.64
N ASP A 121 -10.68 -16.47 12.86
CA ASP A 121 -11.92 -15.93 13.45
C ASP A 121 -11.86 -14.41 13.60
N TYR A 122 -10.71 -13.89 14.02
CA TYR A 122 -10.49 -12.46 14.09
C TYR A 122 -10.53 -11.79 12.71
N ILE A 123 -9.90 -12.36 11.67
CA ILE A 123 -10.00 -11.86 10.28
C ILE A 123 -11.47 -11.74 9.87
N ILE A 124 -12.29 -12.78 10.11
CA ILE A 124 -13.72 -12.77 9.79
C ILE A 124 -14.45 -11.62 10.50
N LYS A 125 -14.13 -11.35 11.76
CA LYS A 125 -14.72 -10.22 12.51
C LYS A 125 -14.33 -8.88 11.91
N VAL A 126 -13.07 -8.69 11.51
CA VAL A 126 -12.63 -7.47 10.83
C VAL A 126 -13.32 -7.30 9.48
N LEU A 127 -13.43 -8.37 8.68
CA LEU A 127 -14.12 -8.33 7.39
C LEU A 127 -15.61 -8.02 7.53
N ARG A 128 -16.27 -8.48 8.62
CA ARG A 128 -17.64 -8.06 8.96
C ARG A 128 -17.70 -6.57 9.28
N LYS A 129 -16.72 -6.02 10.01
CA LYS A 129 -16.62 -4.55 10.20
C LYS A 129 -16.42 -3.80 8.88
N CYS A 130 -15.56 -4.28 7.99
CA CYS A 130 -15.41 -3.71 6.65
C CYS A 130 -16.73 -3.73 5.87
N LYS A 131 -17.51 -4.81 5.99
CA LYS A 131 -18.85 -4.94 5.39
C LYS A 131 -19.85 -3.94 5.98
N GLU A 132 -19.90 -3.81 7.31
CA GLU A 132 -20.75 -2.83 8.02
C GLU A 132 -20.49 -1.40 7.53
N TRP A 133 -19.21 -1.07 7.29
CA TRP A 133 -18.78 0.20 6.73
C TRP A 133 -18.85 0.25 5.19
N GLY A 134 -19.40 -0.76 4.53
CA GLY A 134 -19.72 -0.78 3.11
C GLY A 134 -18.51 -0.86 2.16
N PHE A 135 -17.37 -1.38 2.62
CA PHE A 135 -16.19 -1.58 1.77
C PHE A 135 -16.31 -2.82 0.88
N ARG A 136 -15.65 -2.76 -0.28
CA ARG A 136 -15.22 -3.94 -1.04
C ARG A 136 -13.82 -4.32 -0.62
N VAL A 137 -13.55 -5.60 -0.51
CA VAL A 137 -12.30 -6.15 -0.01
C VAL A 137 -11.79 -7.20 -0.99
N PHE A 138 -10.51 -7.15 -1.30
CA PHE A 138 -9.81 -8.31 -1.85
C PHE A 138 -8.68 -8.71 -0.91
N MET A 139 -8.54 -10.03 -0.77
CA MET A 139 -7.64 -10.64 0.19
C MET A 139 -6.24 -10.75 -0.42
N ASP A 140 -5.23 -10.34 0.34
CA ASP A 140 -3.83 -10.29 -0.10
C ASP A 140 -2.94 -11.17 0.80
N PRO A 141 -2.53 -12.36 0.33
CA PRO A 141 -1.46 -13.15 0.94
C PRO A 141 -0.11 -12.43 0.76
N HIS A 142 0.18 -11.57 1.73
CA HIS A 142 1.26 -10.60 1.64
C HIS A 142 2.60 -11.18 2.07
N GLN A 143 3.64 -10.73 1.39
CA GLN A 143 5.04 -11.00 1.73
C GLN A 143 5.92 -9.88 1.19
N ASP A 144 7.05 -9.70 1.85
CA ASP A 144 8.19 -8.96 1.34
C ASP A 144 9.44 -9.79 1.59
N VAL A 145 10.27 -10.00 0.56
CA VAL A 145 11.52 -10.78 0.64
C VAL A 145 11.37 -12.09 1.43
N TRP A 146 10.27 -12.79 1.17
CA TRP A 146 9.86 -14.08 1.74
C TRP A 146 9.35 -14.08 3.17
N SER A 147 10.12 -13.59 4.15
CA SER A 147 9.83 -13.78 5.57
C SER A 147 10.49 -12.70 6.43
N ARG A 148 9.94 -12.42 7.63
CA ARG A 148 10.63 -11.57 8.62
C ARG A 148 12.00 -12.12 9.01
N PHE A 149 12.14 -13.43 8.97
CA PHE A 149 13.39 -14.12 9.25
C PHE A 149 14.42 -13.97 8.12
N THR A 150 14.02 -13.55 6.93
CA THR A 150 14.92 -13.14 5.83
C THR A 150 14.96 -11.62 5.66
N GLY A 151 14.60 -10.88 6.71
CA GLY A 151 14.63 -9.42 6.74
C GLY A 151 13.43 -8.74 6.09
N GLY A 152 12.29 -9.44 5.94
CA GLY A 152 11.06 -8.87 5.39
C GLY A 152 9.79 -9.29 6.13
N SER A 153 8.81 -9.88 5.45
CA SER A 153 7.54 -10.36 6.02
C SER A 153 6.95 -11.50 5.17
N GLY A 154 6.01 -12.28 5.69
CA GLY A 154 5.29 -13.28 4.88
C GLY A 154 5.32 -14.69 5.45
N ALA A 155 6.26 -15.52 5.03
CA ALA A 155 6.34 -16.94 5.31
C ALA A 155 6.82 -17.25 6.75
N PRO A 156 6.32 -18.32 7.40
CA PRO A 156 6.73 -18.72 8.73
C PRO A 156 8.15 -19.29 8.79
N LEU A 157 8.77 -19.27 9.98
CA LEU A 157 10.16 -19.68 10.22
C LEU A 157 10.49 -21.08 9.70
N TRP A 158 9.56 -22.03 9.88
CA TRP A 158 9.78 -23.42 9.49
C TRP A 158 10.07 -23.59 7.99
N THR A 159 9.67 -22.63 7.15
CA THR A 159 9.97 -22.65 5.70
C THR A 159 11.46 -22.48 5.40
N LEU A 160 12.19 -21.72 6.23
CA LEU A 160 13.65 -21.57 6.11
C LEU A 160 14.33 -22.90 6.46
N TYR A 161 13.91 -23.51 7.56
CA TYR A 161 14.40 -24.84 7.93
C TYR A 161 14.09 -25.87 6.84
N ALA A 162 12.88 -25.88 6.28
CA ALA A 162 12.51 -26.73 5.15
C ALA A 162 13.43 -26.49 3.93
N CYS A 163 13.88 -25.26 3.67
CA CYS A 163 14.88 -24.97 2.63
C CYS A 163 16.32 -25.41 2.98
N GLY A 164 16.55 -25.96 4.17
CA GLY A 164 17.88 -26.34 4.67
C GLY A 164 18.72 -25.14 5.14
N ILE A 165 18.07 -24.01 5.40
CA ILE A 165 18.71 -22.77 5.85
C ILE A 165 18.68 -22.72 7.38
N ASP A 166 19.83 -22.41 7.98
CA ASP A 166 19.92 -22.00 9.38
C ASP A 166 19.68 -20.49 9.48
N PRO A 167 18.60 -20.03 10.12
CA PRO A 167 18.33 -18.60 10.28
C PRO A 167 19.48 -17.83 10.93
N TYR A 168 20.19 -18.43 11.89
CA TYR A 168 21.35 -17.80 12.55
C TYR A 168 22.60 -17.72 11.66
N GLY A 169 22.54 -18.27 10.45
CA GLY A 169 23.57 -18.15 9.41
C GLY A 169 23.36 -16.95 8.48
N LEU A 170 22.19 -16.30 8.50
CA LEU A 170 21.83 -15.27 7.52
C LEU A 170 22.71 -14.02 7.61
N THR A 171 22.73 -13.37 8.77
CA THR A 171 23.50 -12.14 9.01
C THR A 171 25.01 -12.36 8.86
N PRO A 172 25.65 -13.39 9.48
CA PRO A 172 27.09 -13.61 9.34
C PRO A 172 27.56 -13.87 7.91
N THR A 173 26.71 -14.47 7.07
CA THR A 173 27.04 -14.78 5.67
C THR A 173 26.57 -13.69 4.71
N ALA A 174 25.97 -12.61 5.20
CA ALA A 174 25.30 -11.59 4.39
C ALA A 174 24.28 -12.16 3.38
N SER A 175 23.69 -13.31 3.71
CA SER A 175 22.68 -13.99 2.88
C SER A 175 21.31 -13.33 2.99
N ALA A 176 21.07 -12.56 4.04
CA ALA A 176 20.01 -11.57 4.18
C ALA A 176 20.43 -10.55 5.25
N TYR A 177 19.94 -9.32 5.14
CA TYR A 177 20.05 -8.32 6.22
C TYR A 177 18.74 -8.24 6.98
N ILE A 178 18.83 -8.37 8.30
CA ILE A 178 17.70 -8.38 9.22
C ILE A 178 17.80 -7.10 10.08
N HIS A 179 16.73 -6.32 10.13
CA HIS A 179 16.71 -4.99 10.74
C HIS A 179 17.19 -5.00 12.20
N CYS A 180 16.64 -5.88 13.05
CA CYS A 180 17.05 -6.02 14.46
C CYS A 180 18.48 -6.56 14.67
N GLU A 181 19.14 -7.05 13.61
CA GLU A 181 20.53 -7.52 13.65
C GLU A 181 21.47 -6.63 12.84
N TRP A 182 21.01 -5.48 12.33
CA TRP A 182 21.86 -4.59 11.54
C TRP A 182 22.89 -3.87 12.41
N PRO A 183 24.15 -3.64 11.94
CA PRO A 183 24.78 -4.25 10.77
C PRO A 183 25.26 -5.69 11.06
N ASN A 184 25.32 -6.08 12.33
CA ASN A 184 25.58 -7.45 12.77
C ASN A 184 24.89 -7.76 14.11
N ALA A 185 24.62 -9.04 14.35
CA ALA A 185 23.90 -9.50 15.53
C ALA A 185 24.65 -9.32 16.87
N GLU A 186 25.97 -9.14 16.85
CA GLU A 186 26.80 -8.98 18.07
C GLU A 186 26.73 -7.56 18.63
N ASN A 187 26.61 -6.55 17.77
CA ASN A 187 26.49 -5.14 18.14
C ASN A 187 25.44 -4.45 17.24
N PRO A 188 24.14 -4.77 17.43
CA PRO A 188 23.07 -4.25 16.59
C PRO A 188 22.80 -2.77 16.86
N LYS A 189 22.39 -2.08 15.80
CA LYS A 189 22.04 -0.67 15.67
C LYS A 189 20.90 -0.52 14.65
N PRO A 190 19.69 -1.01 14.95
CA PRO A 190 18.57 -0.96 14.02
C PRO A 190 18.24 0.46 13.54
N GLU A 191 18.48 1.49 14.36
CA GLU A 191 18.29 2.90 13.99
C GLU A 191 19.20 3.37 12.83
N GLU A 192 20.31 2.65 12.57
CA GLU A 192 21.22 2.91 11.45
C GLU A 192 20.89 2.05 10.21
N PHE A 193 19.76 1.32 10.19
CA PHE A 193 19.37 0.45 9.08
C PHE A 193 19.12 1.26 7.79
N PRO A 194 19.91 1.05 6.72
CA PRO A 194 19.81 1.89 5.55
C PRO A 194 18.47 1.71 4.82
N ALA A 195 17.83 2.84 4.47
CA ALA A 195 16.59 2.85 3.70
C ALA A 195 16.66 1.93 2.47
N MET A 196 15.60 1.14 2.23
CA MET A 196 15.48 0.22 1.08
C MET A 196 16.57 -0.85 0.96
N ILE A 197 17.49 -1.02 1.94
CA ILE A 197 18.50 -2.08 1.84
C ILE A 197 17.88 -3.48 1.96
N TRP A 198 16.77 -3.60 2.70
CA TRP A 198 16.01 -4.84 2.84
C TRP A 198 15.56 -5.39 1.49
N GLY A 199 15.22 -4.53 0.52
CA GLY A 199 14.83 -4.98 -0.82
C GLY A 199 15.94 -5.72 -1.56
N THR A 200 17.21 -5.52 -1.17
CA THR A 200 18.33 -6.27 -1.75
C THR A 200 18.31 -7.76 -1.35
N ASN A 201 17.56 -8.13 -0.30
CA ASN A 201 17.43 -9.52 0.14
C ASN A 201 16.81 -10.44 -0.93
N TYR A 202 16.00 -9.92 -1.87
CA TYR A 202 15.55 -10.69 -3.05
C TYR A 202 16.73 -11.28 -3.86
N THR A 203 17.86 -10.56 -3.91
CA THR A 203 19.03 -10.88 -4.72
C THR A 203 20.20 -11.45 -3.93
N ARG A 204 20.02 -11.65 -2.61
CA ARG A 204 21.02 -12.33 -1.77
C ARG A 204 20.76 -13.83 -1.77
N LEU A 205 21.76 -14.61 -1.33
CA LEU A 205 21.73 -16.07 -1.41
C LEU A 205 20.46 -16.68 -0.81
N ALA A 206 19.95 -16.19 0.32
CA ALA A 206 18.73 -16.73 0.92
C ALA A 206 17.51 -16.52 0.03
N GLY A 207 17.24 -15.28 -0.40
CA GLY A 207 16.13 -14.95 -1.30
C GLY A 207 16.24 -15.68 -2.65
N GLN A 208 17.43 -15.64 -3.26
CA GLN A 208 17.73 -16.36 -4.50
C GLN A 208 17.43 -17.85 -4.39
N THR A 209 17.84 -18.48 -3.28
CA THR A 209 17.66 -19.91 -3.06
C THR A 209 16.19 -20.24 -2.84
N ILE A 210 15.55 -19.57 -1.89
CA ILE A 210 14.18 -19.88 -1.46
C ILE A 210 13.18 -19.72 -2.61
N TRP A 211 13.26 -18.60 -3.35
CA TRP A 211 12.36 -18.38 -4.50
C TRP A 211 12.57 -19.41 -5.61
N THR A 212 13.81 -19.81 -5.87
CA THR A 212 14.11 -20.87 -6.84
C THR A 212 13.52 -22.21 -6.38
N LEU A 213 13.64 -22.55 -5.09
CA LEU A 213 13.03 -23.76 -4.54
C LEU A 213 11.50 -23.71 -4.61
N PHE A 214 10.90 -22.59 -4.24
CA PHE A 214 9.45 -22.41 -4.21
C PHE A 214 8.81 -22.53 -5.59
N PHE A 215 9.41 -21.97 -6.65
CA PHE A 215 8.82 -21.98 -7.99
C PHE A 215 9.36 -23.07 -8.91
N ALA A 216 10.65 -23.42 -8.81
CA ALA A 216 11.34 -24.28 -9.77
C ALA A 216 12.20 -25.37 -9.10
N GLY A 217 11.90 -25.76 -7.85
CA GLY A 217 12.64 -26.78 -7.13
C GLY A 217 12.66 -28.15 -7.82
N LYS A 218 11.62 -28.54 -8.56
CA LYS A 218 11.62 -29.78 -9.35
C LYS A 218 12.63 -29.74 -10.50
N THR A 219 12.74 -28.58 -11.13
CA THR A 219 13.59 -28.35 -12.29
C THR A 219 15.06 -28.23 -11.87
N PHE A 220 15.37 -27.35 -10.91
CA PHE A 220 16.75 -26.99 -10.58
C PHE A 220 17.27 -27.58 -9.27
N ALA A 221 16.40 -28.15 -8.43
CA ALA A 221 16.81 -28.76 -7.16
C ALA A 221 16.17 -30.15 -6.93
N PRO A 222 16.25 -31.10 -7.89
CA PRO A 222 15.56 -32.39 -7.79
C PRO A 222 15.97 -33.24 -6.59
N LYS A 223 17.16 -33.02 -6.01
CA LYS A 223 17.61 -33.74 -4.80
C LYS A 223 16.92 -33.26 -3.53
N CYS A 224 16.31 -32.08 -3.55
CA CYS A 224 15.68 -31.45 -2.40
C CYS A 224 14.28 -32.04 -2.16
N VAL A 225 14.24 -33.13 -1.40
CA VAL A 225 13.02 -33.88 -1.10
C VAL A 225 12.72 -33.86 0.41
N ILE A 226 11.46 -33.58 0.76
CA ILE A 226 10.89 -33.67 2.11
C ILE A 226 9.65 -34.58 2.05
N ASP A 227 9.56 -35.56 2.93
CA ASP A 227 8.43 -36.51 3.02
C ASP A 227 8.07 -37.16 1.67
N GLY A 228 9.10 -37.53 0.90
CA GLY A 228 8.95 -38.12 -0.43
C GLY A 228 8.48 -37.15 -1.52
N LYS A 229 8.35 -35.85 -1.21
CA LYS A 229 7.91 -34.80 -2.12
C LYS A 229 9.04 -33.79 -2.41
N ASN A 230 9.13 -33.29 -3.64
CA ASN A 230 10.07 -32.21 -3.93
C ASN A 230 9.70 -30.94 -3.13
N ILE A 231 10.71 -30.20 -2.68
CA ILE A 231 10.56 -28.97 -1.88
C ILE A 231 9.64 -27.93 -2.52
N GLN A 232 9.62 -27.83 -3.86
CA GLN A 232 8.70 -26.95 -4.59
C GLN A 232 7.25 -27.25 -4.22
N ASP A 233 6.82 -28.49 -4.45
CA ASP A 233 5.44 -28.87 -4.21
C ASP A 233 5.17 -28.91 -2.69
N TYR A 234 6.16 -29.20 -1.84
CA TYR A 234 5.99 -29.14 -0.39
C TYR A 234 5.63 -27.72 0.06
N LEU A 235 6.40 -26.71 -0.32
CA LEU A 235 6.12 -25.32 0.06
C LEU A 235 4.87 -24.77 -0.60
N GLN A 236 4.65 -25.04 -1.90
CA GLN A 236 3.47 -24.57 -2.62
C GLN A 236 2.18 -25.15 -2.04
N ASP A 237 2.12 -26.46 -1.76
CA ASP A 237 0.91 -27.06 -1.18
C ASP A 237 0.59 -26.45 0.19
N HIS A 238 1.60 -26.28 1.05
CA HIS A 238 1.36 -25.71 2.38
C HIS A 238 0.88 -24.26 2.32
N PHE A 239 1.51 -23.42 1.49
CA PHE A 239 1.05 -22.04 1.27
C PHE A 239 -0.39 -22.01 0.73
N ILE A 240 -0.66 -22.77 -0.33
CA ILE A 240 -1.98 -22.84 -0.98
C ILE A 240 -3.04 -23.39 -0.01
N ASP A 241 -2.69 -24.38 0.83
CA ASP A 241 -3.60 -24.95 1.81
C ASP A 241 -3.86 -24.03 3.00
N ALA A 242 -2.87 -23.26 3.46
CA ALA A 242 -3.07 -22.26 4.51
C ALA A 242 -4.08 -21.19 4.07
N VAL A 243 -3.85 -20.59 2.90
CA VAL A 243 -4.78 -19.60 2.33
C VAL A 243 -6.13 -20.24 1.98
N GLY A 244 -6.12 -21.44 1.42
CA GLY A 244 -7.32 -22.21 1.13
C GLY A 244 -8.14 -22.55 2.38
N THR A 245 -7.49 -22.76 3.53
CA THR A 245 -8.15 -23.01 4.82
C THR A 245 -8.86 -21.75 5.32
N LEU A 246 -8.24 -20.57 5.20
CA LEU A 246 -8.91 -19.29 5.48
C LEU A 246 -10.12 -19.10 4.56
N ALA A 247 -9.96 -19.32 3.25
CA ALA A 247 -11.06 -19.20 2.28
C ALA A 247 -12.20 -20.18 2.60
N LYS A 248 -11.88 -21.42 2.98
CA LYS A 248 -12.85 -22.43 3.43
C LYS A 248 -13.62 -21.95 4.66
N LYS A 249 -12.92 -21.47 5.68
CA LYS A 249 -13.54 -21.01 6.93
C LYS A 249 -14.48 -19.83 6.69
N ILE A 250 -14.07 -18.86 5.86
CA ILE A 250 -14.97 -17.76 5.44
C ILE A 250 -16.21 -18.32 4.74
N SER A 251 -16.05 -19.27 3.83
CA SER A 251 -17.17 -19.90 3.12
C SER A 251 -18.15 -20.63 4.04
N GLU A 252 -17.64 -21.38 5.02
CA GLU A 252 -18.46 -22.20 5.93
C GLU A 252 -19.12 -21.38 7.06
N GLU A 253 -18.45 -20.34 7.56
CA GLU A 253 -18.88 -19.63 8.78
C GLU A 253 -19.31 -18.17 8.55
N ALA A 254 -18.98 -17.59 7.40
CA ALA A 254 -19.25 -16.20 7.08
C ALA A 254 -19.58 -15.99 5.59
N SER A 255 -20.28 -16.94 4.97
CA SER A 255 -20.69 -16.85 3.55
C SER A 255 -21.43 -15.57 3.19
N ASP A 256 -22.05 -14.90 4.16
CA ASP A 256 -22.71 -13.62 3.97
C ASP A 256 -21.76 -12.49 3.54
N ILE A 257 -20.46 -12.58 3.83
CA ILE A 257 -19.47 -11.55 3.44
C ILE A 257 -18.88 -11.78 2.05
N LEU A 258 -18.99 -13.00 1.49
CA LEU A 258 -18.49 -13.33 0.16
C LEU A 258 -19.31 -12.61 -0.91
N ASP A 259 -18.64 -12.25 -2.01
CA ASP A 259 -19.18 -11.53 -3.17
C ASP A 259 -19.67 -10.09 -2.93
N GLU A 260 -20.09 -9.77 -1.70
CA GLU A 260 -20.51 -8.43 -1.29
C GLU A 260 -19.36 -7.63 -0.68
N CYS A 261 -18.74 -8.16 0.39
CA CYS A 261 -17.59 -7.52 1.02
C CYS A 261 -16.30 -8.08 0.42
N VAL A 262 -16.05 -9.38 0.57
CA VAL A 262 -14.89 -10.04 -0.03
C VAL A 262 -15.21 -10.39 -1.49
N ILE A 263 -14.73 -9.58 -2.41
CA ILE A 263 -15.02 -9.73 -3.86
C ILE A 263 -14.00 -10.58 -4.60
N GLY A 264 -12.84 -10.85 -3.97
CA GLY A 264 -11.78 -11.56 -4.65
C GLY A 264 -10.51 -11.75 -3.82
N TRP A 265 -9.51 -12.33 -4.48
CA TRP A 265 -8.23 -12.71 -3.87
C TRP A 265 -7.10 -12.37 -4.83
N ASP A 266 -6.05 -11.76 -4.31
CA ASP A 266 -4.73 -11.73 -4.95
C ASP A 266 -4.03 -13.09 -4.75
N SER A 267 -2.94 -13.31 -5.49
CA SER A 267 -2.19 -14.57 -5.49
C SER A 267 -1.11 -14.61 -4.41
N VAL A 268 0.05 -14.04 -4.69
CA VAL A 268 1.14 -13.81 -3.75
C VAL A 268 1.69 -12.43 -4.05
N ASN A 269 1.87 -11.60 -3.03
CA ASN A 269 2.42 -10.26 -3.22
C ASN A 269 3.83 -10.34 -3.83
N GLU A 270 4.11 -9.50 -4.84
CA GLU A 270 5.43 -9.24 -5.44
C GLU A 270 6.38 -10.45 -5.52
N PRO A 271 6.00 -11.53 -6.24
CA PRO A 271 6.76 -12.78 -6.21
C PRO A 271 8.17 -12.62 -6.77
N GLY A 272 9.16 -13.17 -6.06
CA GLY A 272 10.56 -13.17 -6.48
C GLY A 272 10.88 -14.28 -7.48
N GLU A 273 11.77 -13.98 -8.44
CA GLU A 273 12.16 -14.93 -9.51
C GLU A 273 13.30 -15.87 -9.08
N GLY A 274 13.99 -15.55 -7.97
CA GLY A 274 15.14 -16.32 -7.51
C GLY A 274 16.30 -16.29 -8.50
N LEU A 275 16.81 -17.45 -8.87
CA LEU A 275 17.86 -17.64 -9.89
C LEU A 275 17.30 -18.06 -11.25
N ILE A 276 15.99 -18.20 -11.39
CA ILE A 276 15.35 -18.69 -12.62
C ILE A 276 15.63 -17.73 -13.78
N GLY A 277 16.19 -18.23 -14.88
CA GLY A 277 16.59 -17.41 -16.03
C GLY A 277 17.92 -16.65 -15.85
N HIS A 278 18.66 -16.88 -14.76
CA HIS A 278 19.93 -16.19 -14.52
C HIS A 278 21.05 -16.73 -15.42
N HIS A 279 21.51 -15.92 -16.39
CA HIS A 279 22.44 -16.37 -17.44
C HIS A 279 23.89 -16.62 -17.01
N ASP A 280 24.40 -15.87 -16.04
CA ASP A 280 25.80 -16.01 -15.62
C ASP A 280 25.98 -15.75 -14.12
N LEU A 281 26.10 -16.82 -13.34
CA LEU A 281 26.23 -16.78 -11.87
C LEU A 281 27.49 -16.07 -11.36
N SER A 282 28.43 -15.71 -12.23
CA SER A 282 29.62 -14.91 -11.90
C SER A 282 29.38 -13.40 -11.98
N LYS A 283 28.18 -12.97 -12.37
CA LYS A 283 27.84 -11.55 -12.58
C LYS A 283 26.57 -11.17 -11.85
N ILE A 284 26.46 -9.88 -11.53
CA ILE A 284 25.19 -9.26 -11.16
C ILE A 284 24.50 -8.87 -12.47
N PRO A 285 23.25 -9.30 -12.73
CA PRO A 285 22.54 -9.00 -13.98
C PRO A 285 22.41 -7.49 -14.22
N ASP A 286 22.43 -7.08 -15.49
CA ASP A 286 22.21 -5.70 -15.87
C ASP A 286 20.75 -5.30 -15.60
N GLU A 287 19.82 -6.25 -15.75
CA GLU A 287 18.39 -6.09 -15.48
C GLU A 287 18.04 -5.95 -14.00
N GLN A 288 18.95 -6.33 -13.08
CA GLN A 288 18.74 -6.12 -11.64
C GLN A 288 18.74 -4.62 -11.33
N GLN A 289 17.54 -4.08 -11.10
CA GLN A 289 17.31 -2.65 -10.89
C GLN A 289 17.77 -2.18 -9.50
N LEU A 290 17.50 -2.98 -8.46
CA LEU A 290 17.87 -2.64 -7.09
C LEU A 290 19.27 -3.18 -6.73
N LYS A 291 20.23 -2.26 -6.59
CA LYS A 291 21.61 -2.53 -6.16
C LYS A 291 21.99 -1.48 -5.10
N LYS A 292 22.23 -1.89 -3.86
CA LYS A 292 22.56 -1.00 -2.73
C LYS A 292 23.36 -1.74 -1.66
N GLY A 293 24.37 -1.09 -1.10
CA GLY A 293 25.29 -1.70 -0.13
C GLY A 293 26.13 -2.83 -0.76
N PRO A 294 26.73 -3.71 0.06
CA PRO A 294 27.46 -4.87 -0.43
C PRO A 294 26.53 -5.80 -1.21
N THR A 295 26.79 -5.96 -2.51
CA THR A 295 25.96 -6.75 -3.42
C THR A 295 26.80 -7.88 -4.03
N PRO A 296 26.72 -9.11 -3.49
CA PRO A 296 27.49 -10.23 -4.03
C PRO A 296 26.88 -10.71 -5.36
N THR A 297 27.73 -11.22 -6.24
CA THR A 297 27.31 -12.11 -7.34
C THR A 297 26.74 -13.41 -6.76
N PRO A 298 25.93 -14.18 -7.51
CA PRO A 298 25.40 -15.45 -7.03
C PRO A 298 26.48 -16.41 -6.51
N ILE A 299 27.61 -16.56 -7.21
CA ILE A 299 28.71 -17.43 -6.75
C ILE A 299 29.42 -16.90 -5.50
N GLU A 300 29.61 -15.59 -5.36
CA GLU A 300 30.14 -14.99 -4.13
C GLU A 300 29.18 -15.26 -2.96
N GLY A 301 27.88 -15.09 -3.18
CA GLY A 301 26.84 -15.46 -2.23
C GLY A 301 26.95 -16.92 -1.79
N MET A 302 27.02 -17.86 -2.73
CA MET A 302 27.19 -19.30 -2.45
C MET A 302 28.43 -19.60 -1.60
N ARG A 303 29.56 -18.93 -1.88
CA ARG A 303 30.81 -19.09 -1.11
C ARG A 303 30.70 -18.49 0.29
N LEU A 304 30.08 -17.31 0.43
CA LEU A 304 29.76 -16.71 1.73
C LEU A 304 28.87 -17.63 2.55
N GLY A 305 27.85 -18.24 1.93
CA GLY A 305 26.97 -19.21 2.58
C GLY A 305 27.68 -20.48 3.08
N GLU A 306 28.84 -20.83 2.51
CA GLU A 306 29.74 -21.90 2.98
C GLU A 306 30.79 -21.42 4.00
N GLY A 307 30.66 -20.16 4.46
CA GLY A 307 31.51 -19.57 5.49
C GLY A 307 32.84 -19.03 4.98
N ARG A 308 32.97 -18.77 3.68
CA ARG A 308 34.21 -18.28 3.05
C ARG A 308 34.21 -16.77 2.93
N PRO A 309 35.30 -16.07 3.29
CA PRO A 309 35.39 -14.64 3.09
C PRO A 309 35.34 -14.28 1.60
N GLN A 310 34.61 -13.23 1.22
CA GLN A 310 34.58 -12.70 -0.15
C GLN A 310 34.80 -11.18 -0.16
N GLN A 311 35.48 -10.69 -1.19
CA GLN A 311 35.55 -9.26 -1.50
C GLN A 311 34.34 -8.90 -2.36
N VAL A 312 33.38 -8.19 -1.78
CA VAL A 312 32.09 -7.91 -2.41
C VAL A 312 32.04 -6.45 -2.88
N GLN A 313 31.55 -6.24 -4.10
CA GLN A 313 31.33 -4.91 -4.66
C GLN A 313 30.24 -4.16 -3.87
N ILE A 314 30.56 -2.96 -3.39
CA ILE A 314 29.57 -2.04 -2.82
C ILE A 314 28.86 -1.30 -3.95
N TRP A 315 27.54 -1.16 -3.86
CA TRP A 315 26.75 -0.28 -4.71
C TRP A 315 26.15 0.87 -3.92
N ASN A 316 26.25 2.07 -4.46
CA ASN A 316 25.59 3.25 -3.94
C ASN A 316 24.41 3.60 -4.85
N PHE A 317 23.46 4.38 -4.33
CA PHE A 317 22.32 4.84 -5.10
C PHE A 317 22.31 6.36 -5.15
N GLY A 318 22.29 6.93 -6.35
CA GLY A 318 22.21 8.36 -6.58
C GLY A 318 21.03 8.71 -7.47
N ALA A 319 20.92 9.99 -7.84
CA ALA A 319 19.77 10.48 -8.60
C ALA A 319 19.69 9.95 -10.06
N MET A 320 20.77 9.33 -10.57
CA MET A 320 20.81 8.64 -11.86
C MET A 320 20.73 7.12 -11.72
N GLY A 321 20.36 6.61 -10.54
CA GLY A 321 20.27 5.18 -10.24
C GLY A 321 21.51 4.61 -9.54
N PRO A 322 21.66 3.27 -9.54
CA PRO A 322 22.75 2.60 -8.85
C PRO A 322 24.10 2.79 -9.55
N TYR A 323 25.16 3.00 -8.78
CA TYR A 323 26.54 3.10 -9.28
C TYR A 323 27.53 2.35 -8.39
N ARG A 324 28.63 1.90 -8.99
CA ARG A 324 29.66 1.10 -8.30
C ARG A 324 30.45 1.97 -7.33
N GLY A 325 30.57 1.50 -6.08
CA GLY A 325 31.45 2.03 -5.05
C GLY A 325 32.75 1.23 -4.94
N GLY A 326 33.29 1.18 -3.72
CA GLY A 326 34.46 0.35 -3.39
C GLY A 326 34.13 -1.14 -3.25
N HIS A 327 35.03 -1.89 -2.62
CA HIS A 327 34.80 -3.27 -2.20
C HIS A 327 34.83 -3.38 -0.68
N GLU A 328 34.11 -4.34 -0.14
CA GLU A 328 34.11 -4.69 1.28
C GLU A 328 34.45 -6.17 1.45
N LEU A 329 35.32 -6.48 2.41
CA LEU A 329 35.53 -7.86 2.83
C LEU A 329 34.41 -8.28 3.76
N ILE A 330 33.58 -9.23 3.32
CA ILE A 330 32.62 -9.92 4.19
C ILE A 330 33.27 -11.23 4.62
N ASP A 331 33.45 -11.43 5.92
CA ASP A 331 34.03 -12.63 6.52
C ASP A 331 33.05 -13.30 7.49
N PRO A 332 32.42 -14.43 7.09
CA PRO A 332 31.54 -15.18 7.97
C PRO A 332 32.25 -15.91 9.12
N LYS A 333 33.59 -15.90 9.17
CA LYS A 333 34.42 -16.59 10.18
C LYS A 333 34.07 -18.08 10.32
N GLY A 334 33.80 -18.74 9.19
CA GLY A 334 33.40 -20.14 9.13
C GLY A 334 31.94 -20.43 9.51
N ARG A 335 31.14 -19.42 9.88
CA ARG A 335 29.68 -19.57 10.04
C ARG A 335 29.06 -19.85 8.67
N LYS A 336 28.14 -20.81 8.63
CA LYS A 336 27.46 -21.22 7.39
C LYS A 336 26.00 -20.80 7.41
N LEU A 337 25.44 -20.64 6.22
CA LEU A 337 24.00 -20.52 6.00
C LEU A 337 23.29 -21.87 6.18
N TRP A 338 23.97 -22.97 5.89
CA TRP A 338 23.34 -24.28 5.74
C TRP A 338 23.17 -24.99 7.09
N LEU A 339 21.95 -25.44 7.34
CA LEU A 339 21.56 -26.13 8.58
C LEU A 339 22.33 -27.42 8.76
N SER A 340 22.98 -27.59 9.91
CA SER A 340 23.76 -28.79 10.21
C SER A 340 22.86 -30.02 10.37
N LYS A 341 23.43 -31.23 10.25
CA LYS A 341 22.68 -32.47 10.49
C LYS A 341 22.15 -32.57 11.93
N GLU A 342 22.92 -32.08 12.89
CA GLU A 342 22.53 -32.04 14.30
C GLU A 342 21.38 -31.04 14.55
N ASP A 343 21.45 -29.87 13.90
CA ASP A 343 20.40 -28.86 14.00
C ASP A 343 19.12 -29.26 13.23
N GLU A 344 19.22 -30.03 12.14
CA GLU A 344 18.04 -30.60 11.48
C GLU A 344 17.25 -31.51 12.43
N GLU A 345 17.93 -32.27 13.29
CA GLU A 345 17.29 -33.13 14.29
C GLU A 345 16.68 -32.31 15.44
N LYS A 346 17.30 -31.18 15.84
CA LYS A 346 16.87 -30.40 17.01
C LYS A 346 15.92 -29.24 16.70
N ARG A 347 16.13 -28.55 15.58
CA ARG A 347 15.46 -27.30 15.18
C ARG A 347 14.77 -27.40 13.82
N GLY A 348 15.21 -28.30 12.95
CA GLY A 348 14.62 -28.59 11.64
C GLY A 348 13.56 -29.69 11.69
N GLY A 349 13.65 -30.68 10.80
CA GLY A 349 12.67 -31.76 10.65
C GLY A 349 12.36 -32.55 11.92
N GLY A 350 13.33 -32.76 12.82
CA GLY A 350 13.06 -33.45 14.08
C GLY A 350 12.13 -32.66 15.03
N LYS A 351 12.08 -31.33 14.87
CA LYS A 351 11.15 -30.45 15.59
C LYS A 351 9.81 -30.29 14.86
N TRP A 352 9.86 -30.05 13.56
CA TRP A 352 8.67 -29.71 12.77
C TRP A 352 7.97 -30.92 12.13
N GLY A 353 8.52 -32.12 12.30
CA GLY A 353 7.84 -33.39 12.00
C GLY A 353 8.03 -33.93 10.58
N TRP A 354 9.00 -33.44 9.82
CA TRP A 354 9.28 -33.92 8.46
C TRP A 354 10.57 -34.72 8.36
N THR A 355 10.73 -35.43 7.25
CA THR A 355 11.89 -36.26 6.93
C THR A 355 12.56 -35.82 5.64
N ARG A 356 13.91 -35.87 5.60
CA ARG A 356 14.70 -35.54 4.40
C ARG A 356 14.87 -36.77 3.52
N GLY A 357 14.85 -36.56 2.21
CA GLY A 357 15.29 -37.59 1.25
C GLY A 357 16.80 -37.84 1.33
N ASP A 358 17.22 -39.08 1.10
CA ASP A 358 18.62 -39.52 1.23
C ASP A 358 19.60 -38.76 0.33
N SER A 359 19.12 -38.17 -0.78
CA SER A 359 19.93 -37.38 -1.72
C SER A 359 20.20 -35.95 -1.26
N TRP A 360 19.53 -35.46 -0.21
CA TRP A 360 19.72 -34.12 0.33
C TRP A 360 20.67 -34.18 1.54
N GLU A 361 21.94 -33.83 1.32
CA GLU A 361 22.92 -33.79 2.39
C GLU A 361 22.83 -32.47 3.18
N MET A 362 22.63 -32.56 4.50
CA MET A 362 22.55 -31.38 5.38
C MET A 362 23.93 -30.77 5.65
N GLY A 363 23.96 -29.48 5.99
CA GLY A 363 25.17 -28.71 6.32
C GLY A 363 26.00 -28.27 5.11
N LYS A 364 25.47 -28.45 3.90
CA LYS A 364 26.13 -28.13 2.62
C LYS A 364 25.22 -27.37 1.68
N CYS A 365 25.81 -26.53 0.84
CA CYS A 365 25.15 -25.77 -0.21
C CYS A 365 24.42 -26.67 -1.19
N ILE A 366 23.12 -26.45 -1.34
CA ILE A 366 22.29 -27.25 -2.25
C ILE A 366 22.76 -27.09 -3.71
N TRP A 367 23.24 -25.92 -4.11
CA TRP A 367 23.72 -25.69 -5.48
C TRP A 367 25.04 -26.42 -5.75
N ALA A 368 25.93 -26.52 -4.75
CA ALA A 368 27.11 -27.37 -4.85
C ALA A 368 26.72 -28.86 -5.00
N GLN A 369 25.70 -29.32 -4.26
CA GLN A 369 25.19 -30.68 -4.38
C GLN A 369 24.59 -30.99 -5.78
N HIS A 370 24.13 -29.96 -6.50
CA HIS A 370 23.65 -30.08 -7.89
C HIS A 370 24.77 -29.84 -8.94
N GLY A 371 26.01 -29.68 -8.50
CA GLY A 371 27.18 -29.51 -9.38
C GLY A 371 27.24 -28.16 -10.07
N VAL A 372 26.62 -27.13 -9.49
CA VAL A 372 26.70 -25.75 -9.99
C VAL A 372 28.11 -25.18 -9.78
N TRP A 373 28.74 -25.51 -8.66
CA TRP A 373 30.09 -25.08 -8.29
C TRP A 373 30.78 -26.13 -7.41
N ASP A 374 32.12 -26.12 -7.39
CA ASP A 374 32.93 -27.04 -6.59
C ASP A 374 33.23 -26.44 -5.20
N PRO A 375 32.73 -27.03 -4.10
CA PRO A 375 33.01 -26.52 -2.77
C PRO A 375 34.46 -26.76 -2.35
N THR A 376 35.23 -27.68 -2.91
CA THR A 376 36.65 -27.83 -2.55
C THR A 376 37.51 -26.74 -3.16
N THR A 377 37.42 -26.52 -4.47
CA THR A 377 38.25 -25.51 -5.17
C THR A 377 37.66 -24.10 -5.10
N GLY A 378 36.33 -24.00 -4.97
CA GLY A 378 35.58 -22.77 -5.08
C GLY A 378 35.16 -22.43 -6.51
N ASP A 379 35.48 -23.25 -7.52
CA ASP A 379 35.25 -22.94 -8.93
C ASP A 379 33.76 -23.01 -9.31
N LEU A 380 33.31 -22.07 -10.15
CA LEU A 380 31.99 -22.12 -10.76
C LEU A 380 32.03 -23.10 -11.95
N LEU A 381 31.21 -24.15 -11.89
CA LEU A 381 31.22 -25.24 -12.87
C LEU A 381 30.16 -25.06 -13.97
N LYS A 382 28.99 -24.49 -13.63
CA LYS A 382 27.86 -24.28 -14.54
C LYS A 382 27.30 -22.85 -14.40
N PRO A 383 27.89 -21.86 -15.09
CA PRO A 383 27.47 -20.46 -14.97
C PRO A 383 26.02 -20.18 -15.37
N ASP A 384 25.44 -21.00 -16.24
CA ASP A 384 24.13 -20.85 -16.88
C ASP A 384 23.10 -21.91 -16.40
N TYR A 385 23.33 -22.52 -15.24
CA TYR A 385 22.55 -23.66 -14.74
C TYR A 385 21.03 -23.43 -14.69
N PHE A 386 20.59 -22.18 -14.54
CA PHE A 386 19.19 -21.82 -14.37
C PHE A 386 18.51 -21.27 -15.64
N VAL A 387 19.19 -21.35 -16.79
CA VAL A 387 18.69 -20.77 -18.06
C VAL A 387 17.78 -21.73 -18.82
N THR A 388 18.06 -23.03 -18.80
CA THR A 388 17.33 -24.01 -19.62
C THR A 388 16.75 -25.13 -18.78
N SER A 389 15.68 -25.73 -19.27
CA SER A 389 15.12 -26.93 -18.64
C SER A 389 16.11 -28.10 -18.77
N PRO A 390 16.37 -28.89 -17.71
CA PRO A 390 17.17 -30.11 -17.83
C PRO A 390 16.57 -31.15 -18.78
N GLU A 391 15.26 -31.09 -19.02
CA GLU A 391 14.53 -32.01 -19.92
C GLU A 391 14.57 -31.55 -21.38
N ASP A 392 14.75 -30.25 -21.62
CA ASP A 392 14.85 -29.65 -22.96
C ASP A 392 15.82 -28.47 -22.93
N SER A 393 17.05 -28.72 -23.36
CA SER A 393 18.11 -27.72 -23.44
C SER A 393 17.88 -26.65 -24.52
N SER A 394 16.86 -26.80 -25.38
CA SER A 394 16.49 -25.80 -26.39
C SER A 394 15.48 -24.77 -25.90
N HIS A 395 14.81 -25.05 -24.77
CA HIS A 395 13.86 -24.14 -24.14
C HIS A 395 14.55 -23.31 -23.05
N GLU A 396 14.78 -22.03 -23.33
CA GLU A 396 15.15 -21.06 -22.31
C GLU A 396 13.93 -20.76 -21.44
N VAL A 397 14.08 -20.90 -20.13
CA VAL A 397 12.97 -20.76 -19.20
C VAL A 397 12.61 -19.30 -18.99
N GLU A 398 11.31 -19.00 -18.90
CA GLU A 398 10.79 -17.68 -18.54
C GLU A 398 9.97 -17.81 -17.25
N PHE A 399 10.36 -17.06 -16.21
CA PHE A 399 9.79 -17.21 -14.87
C PHE A 399 8.26 -17.12 -14.84
N VAL A 400 7.71 -16.09 -15.49
CA VAL A 400 6.27 -15.79 -15.39
C VAL A 400 5.45 -16.85 -16.12
N ALA A 401 5.86 -17.21 -17.34
CA ALA A 401 5.18 -18.17 -18.19
C ALA A 401 5.34 -19.62 -17.70
N ASP A 402 6.56 -20.04 -17.34
CA ASP A 402 6.86 -21.46 -17.09
C ASP A 402 6.62 -21.89 -15.64
N PHE A 403 6.70 -20.97 -14.67
CA PHE A 403 6.64 -21.32 -13.24
C PHE A 403 5.54 -20.57 -12.47
N TRP A 404 5.53 -19.24 -12.53
CA TRP A 404 4.54 -18.44 -11.80
C TRP A 404 3.12 -18.78 -12.24
N SER A 405 2.89 -18.94 -13.56
CA SER A 405 1.56 -19.26 -14.10
C SER A 405 1.00 -20.58 -13.56
N LEU A 406 1.85 -21.60 -13.35
CA LEU A 406 1.46 -22.91 -12.82
C LEU A 406 1.08 -22.83 -11.33
N HIS A 407 1.86 -22.08 -10.56
CA HIS A 407 1.52 -21.77 -9.17
C HIS A 407 0.19 -21.03 -9.10
N TRP A 408 0.01 -19.97 -9.91
CA TRP A 408 -1.21 -19.19 -9.96
C TRP A 408 -2.44 -20.05 -10.30
N LEU A 409 -2.34 -20.95 -11.29
CA LEU A 409 -3.42 -21.88 -11.65
C LEU A 409 -3.80 -22.80 -10.49
N SER A 410 -2.81 -23.28 -9.73
CA SER A 410 -3.04 -24.14 -8.57
C SER A 410 -3.72 -23.39 -7.42
N TYR A 411 -3.18 -22.21 -7.08
CA TYR A 411 -3.72 -21.30 -6.07
C TYR A 411 -5.17 -20.90 -6.38
N SER A 412 -5.41 -20.38 -7.58
CA SER A 412 -6.74 -19.92 -7.99
C SER A 412 -7.76 -21.05 -8.06
N SER A 413 -7.35 -22.26 -8.45
CA SER A 413 -8.21 -23.45 -8.38
C SER A 413 -8.64 -23.74 -6.95
N ARG A 414 -7.70 -23.65 -5.98
CA ARG A 414 -7.98 -23.88 -4.56
C ARG A 414 -8.97 -22.86 -4.00
N ILE A 415 -8.77 -21.57 -4.30
CA ILE A 415 -9.68 -20.50 -3.87
C ILE A 415 -11.09 -20.71 -4.44
N ARG A 416 -11.21 -21.05 -5.73
CA ARG A 416 -12.53 -21.25 -6.38
C ARG A 416 -13.35 -22.41 -5.80
N ILE A 417 -12.74 -23.35 -5.08
CA ILE A 417 -13.48 -24.40 -4.36
C ILE A 417 -14.35 -23.77 -3.26
N HIS A 418 -13.85 -22.73 -2.59
CA HIS A 418 -14.49 -22.13 -1.42
C HIS A 418 -15.13 -20.76 -1.71
N HIS A 419 -14.65 -20.05 -2.73
CA HIS A 419 -15.21 -18.80 -3.23
C HIS A 419 -15.37 -18.88 -4.76
N PRO A 420 -16.38 -19.60 -5.27
CA PRO A 420 -16.54 -19.85 -6.72
C PRO A 420 -16.60 -18.58 -7.56
N GLU A 421 -17.28 -17.57 -7.04
CA GLU A 421 -17.45 -16.26 -7.67
C GLU A 421 -16.24 -15.34 -7.48
N SER A 422 -15.13 -15.73 -6.84
CA SER A 422 -13.97 -14.85 -6.64
C SER A 422 -13.49 -14.17 -7.93
N ILE A 423 -13.30 -12.85 -7.89
CA ILE A 423 -12.45 -12.14 -8.86
C ILE A 423 -10.99 -12.44 -8.51
N HIS A 424 -10.21 -13.00 -9.44
CA HIS A 424 -8.78 -13.15 -9.22
C HIS A 424 -8.04 -11.88 -9.60
N PHE A 425 -7.40 -11.26 -8.62
CA PHE A 425 -6.45 -10.18 -8.81
C PHE A 425 -5.10 -10.83 -9.19
N ILE A 426 -4.60 -10.48 -10.38
CA ILE A 426 -3.46 -11.13 -11.03
C ILE A 426 -2.24 -10.22 -10.87
N GLN A 427 -1.45 -10.49 -9.84
CA GLN A 427 -0.19 -9.80 -9.57
C GLN A 427 1.01 -10.62 -10.05
N ALA A 428 1.45 -10.35 -11.28
CA ALA A 428 2.76 -10.81 -11.74
C ALA A 428 3.88 -10.05 -11.01
N PRO A 429 5.16 -10.47 -11.12
CA PRO A 429 6.27 -9.75 -10.54
C PRO A 429 6.27 -8.26 -10.91
N VAL A 430 6.78 -7.43 -10.01
CA VAL A 430 6.77 -5.97 -10.13
C VAL A 430 7.31 -5.53 -11.49
N LEU A 431 6.51 -4.71 -12.20
CA LEU A 431 6.78 -4.17 -13.54
C LEU A 431 6.95 -5.23 -14.67
N LYS A 432 6.76 -6.52 -14.40
CA LYS A 432 6.66 -7.56 -15.44
C LYS A 432 5.23 -7.60 -16.00
N GLN A 433 5.12 -8.04 -17.25
CA GLN A 433 3.83 -8.29 -17.87
C GLN A 433 3.15 -9.51 -17.22
N PRO A 434 1.81 -9.53 -17.08
CA PRO A 434 1.10 -10.74 -16.67
C PRO A 434 1.30 -11.85 -17.71
N PRO A 435 1.16 -13.14 -17.34
CA PRO A 435 1.19 -14.21 -18.33
C PRO A 435 -0.10 -14.27 -19.14
N LYS A 436 -0.04 -14.96 -20.28
CA LYS A 436 -1.24 -15.41 -20.98
C LYS A 436 -1.93 -16.51 -20.17
N LEU A 437 -3.14 -16.25 -19.70
CA LEU A 437 -3.93 -17.20 -18.92
C LEU A 437 -5.14 -17.71 -19.73
N PRO A 438 -5.53 -19.00 -19.58
CA PRO A 438 -6.67 -19.55 -20.31
C PRO A 438 -7.98 -18.84 -19.94
N LYS A 439 -8.73 -18.36 -20.94
CA LYS A 439 -10.06 -17.73 -20.70
C LYS A 439 -11.04 -18.65 -19.98
N SER A 440 -10.98 -19.96 -20.25
CA SER A 440 -11.77 -20.98 -19.57
C SER A 440 -11.51 -21.03 -18.05
N PHE A 441 -10.34 -20.57 -17.62
CA PHE A 441 -9.93 -20.52 -16.24
C PHE A 441 -10.29 -19.18 -15.59
N LEU A 442 -10.12 -18.07 -16.31
CA LEU A 442 -10.51 -16.73 -15.83
C LEU A 442 -12.04 -16.62 -15.63
N LYS A 443 -12.83 -17.26 -16.49
CA LYS A 443 -14.31 -17.30 -16.41
C LYS A 443 -14.93 -15.92 -16.23
N ASP A 444 -14.39 -14.90 -16.91
CA ASP A 444 -14.82 -13.51 -16.80
C ASP A 444 -14.81 -12.95 -15.35
N ARG A 445 -13.95 -13.51 -14.51
CA ARG A 445 -13.74 -13.15 -13.09
C ARG A 445 -12.26 -12.91 -12.79
N ALA A 446 -11.68 -11.93 -13.45
CA ALA A 446 -10.29 -11.52 -13.23
C ALA A 446 -10.11 -9.99 -13.25
N CYS A 447 -8.99 -9.55 -12.69
CA CYS A 447 -8.49 -8.17 -12.73
C CYS A 447 -6.96 -8.24 -12.75
N SER A 448 -6.31 -7.43 -13.58
CA SER A 448 -4.86 -7.24 -13.47
C SER A 448 -4.55 -6.36 -12.25
N SER A 449 -3.61 -6.76 -11.40
CA SER A 449 -3.23 -6.04 -10.17
C SER A 449 -1.74 -5.64 -10.11
N PRO A 450 -1.17 -4.96 -11.13
CA PRO A 450 0.24 -4.55 -11.08
C PRO A 450 0.46 -3.46 -10.04
N HIS A 451 1.71 -3.34 -9.58
CA HIS A 451 2.14 -2.30 -8.66
C HIS A 451 2.90 -1.18 -9.39
N PHE A 452 2.84 0.02 -8.84
CA PHE A 452 3.59 1.15 -9.36
C PHE A 452 4.13 2.03 -8.24
N TYR A 453 5.45 2.21 -8.23
CA TYR A 453 6.13 3.20 -7.40
C TYR A 453 7.07 4.02 -8.26
N ASP A 454 7.14 5.33 -8.00
CA ASP A 454 8.19 6.17 -8.55
C ASP A 454 9.54 5.77 -7.93
N GLY A 455 10.30 4.96 -8.66
CA GLY A 455 11.55 4.38 -8.18
C GLY A 455 12.60 5.42 -7.78
N LEU A 456 12.64 6.60 -8.42
CA LEU A 456 13.58 7.65 -8.04
C LEU A 456 13.19 8.21 -6.67
N THR A 457 11.95 8.65 -6.51
CA THR A 457 11.44 9.22 -5.25
C THR A 457 11.50 8.21 -4.11
N LEU A 458 11.13 6.96 -4.34
CA LEU A 458 11.18 5.88 -3.34
C LEU A 458 12.61 5.63 -2.85
N MET A 459 13.57 5.57 -3.76
CA MET A 459 14.96 5.22 -3.42
C MET A 459 15.75 6.39 -2.83
N THR A 460 15.49 7.62 -3.27
CA THR A 460 16.18 8.81 -2.75
C THR A 460 15.47 9.46 -1.57
N LYS A 461 14.21 9.08 -1.30
CA LYS A 461 13.32 9.73 -0.33
C LYS A 461 13.29 11.25 -0.55
N HIS A 462 13.15 11.66 -1.81
CA HIS A 462 13.18 13.07 -2.22
C HIS A 462 12.38 13.25 -3.51
N TRP A 463 11.52 14.28 -3.56
CA TRP A 463 10.79 14.65 -4.77
C TRP A 463 11.65 15.55 -5.68
N ASN A 464 12.09 14.99 -6.81
CA ASN A 464 13.04 15.65 -7.71
C ASN A 464 12.34 16.53 -8.76
N TRP A 465 13.03 17.56 -9.25
CA TRP A 465 12.59 18.41 -10.38
C TRP A 465 12.76 17.73 -11.75
N PHE A 466 13.29 16.51 -11.76
CA PHE A 466 13.42 15.62 -12.91
C PHE A 466 13.08 14.18 -12.49
N ASN A 467 12.78 13.32 -13.47
CA ASN A 467 12.57 11.89 -13.27
C ASN A 467 12.96 11.10 -14.53
N ALA A 468 12.83 9.78 -14.55
CA ALA A 468 13.09 8.92 -15.70
C ALA A 468 11.98 7.88 -15.92
N ASP A 469 11.65 7.62 -17.19
CA ASP A 469 10.65 6.61 -17.61
C ASP A 469 11.20 5.20 -17.36
N ALA A 470 10.99 4.70 -16.14
CA ALA A 470 11.50 3.43 -15.64
C ALA A 470 10.91 2.26 -16.44
N ILE A 471 9.61 2.30 -16.76
CA ILE A 471 8.99 1.26 -17.59
C ILE A 471 9.61 1.28 -18.99
N GLY A 472 9.78 2.45 -19.60
CA GLY A 472 10.43 2.57 -20.90
C GLY A 472 11.87 2.06 -20.91
N VAL A 473 12.65 2.30 -19.85
CA VAL A 473 14.00 1.74 -19.69
C VAL A 473 13.94 0.21 -19.60
N ILE A 474 13.10 -0.34 -18.72
CA ILE A 474 12.93 -1.79 -18.54
C ILE A 474 12.48 -2.47 -19.85
N ARG A 475 11.61 -1.81 -20.61
CA ARG A 475 11.09 -2.28 -21.90
C ARG A 475 12.03 -1.99 -23.08
N LYS A 476 13.27 -1.54 -22.82
CA LYS A 476 14.29 -1.24 -23.85
C LYS A 476 13.78 -0.27 -24.94
N LYS A 477 12.89 0.65 -24.58
CA LYS A 477 12.31 1.69 -25.47
C LYS A 477 13.34 2.73 -25.90
N TYR A 478 14.38 2.94 -25.09
CA TYR A 478 15.40 3.96 -25.27
C TYR A 478 16.76 3.34 -25.63
N TRP A 479 17.54 4.03 -26.48
CA TRP A 479 18.92 3.59 -26.78
C TRP A 479 19.92 4.01 -25.70
N SER A 480 19.56 4.97 -24.85
CA SER A 480 20.31 5.35 -23.63
C SER A 480 19.39 5.88 -22.54
N ILE A 481 19.78 5.71 -21.27
CA ILE A 481 19.02 6.15 -20.08
C ILE A 481 18.74 7.65 -20.10
N VAL A 482 19.64 8.46 -20.66
CA VAL A 482 19.48 9.93 -20.77
C VAL A 482 18.20 10.30 -21.54
N GLN A 483 17.77 9.50 -22.51
CA GLN A 483 16.52 9.75 -23.24
C GLN A 483 15.26 9.46 -22.42
N ALA A 484 15.38 8.67 -21.35
CA ALA A 484 14.28 8.41 -20.43
C ALA A 484 14.04 9.60 -19.49
N VAL A 485 15.02 10.50 -19.33
CA VAL A 485 14.94 11.63 -18.41
C VAL A 485 13.88 12.64 -18.84
N ARG A 486 13.10 13.11 -17.88
CA ARG A 486 12.08 14.17 -18.01
C ARG A 486 12.37 15.25 -17.00
N VAL A 487 12.33 16.49 -17.46
CA VAL A 487 12.64 17.68 -16.66
C VAL A 487 11.39 18.53 -16.51
N GLY A 488 11.10 18.97 -15.29
CA GLY A 488 9.96 19.81 -14.97
C GLY A 488 8.70 19.01 -14.66
N GLU A 489 7.91 19.53 -13.72
CA GLU A 489 6.77 18.82 -13.13
C GLU A 489 5.74 18.34 -14.15
N GLN A 490 5.40 19.15 -15.16
CA GLN A 490 4.45 18.75 -16.19
C GLN A 490 4.93 17.55 -17.00
N ASN A 491 6.23 17.49 -17.33
CA ASN A 491 6.79 16.39 -18.12
C ASN A 491 6.87 15.10 -17.28
N ILE A 492 7.16 15.23 -15.98
CA ILE A 492 7.15 14.10 -15.04
C ILE A 492 5.73 13.55 -14.92
N ARG A 493 4.72 14.40 -14.70
CA ARG A 493 3.31 13.98 -14.64
C ARG A 493 2.84 13.26 -15.90
N ASN A 494 3.16 13.82 -17.07
CA ASN A 494 2.82 13.21 -18.36
C ASN A 494 3.51 11.85 -18.55
N MET A 495 4.75 11.71 -18.06
CA MET A 495 5.51 10.47 -18.11
C MET A 495 4.88 9.39 -17.23
N VAL A 496 4.63 9.69 -15.95
CA VAL A 496 4.02 8.75 -14.99
C VAL A 496 2.62 8.32 -15.46
N GLN A 497 1.83 9.25 -16.02
CA GLN A 497 0.54 8.91 -16.65
C GLN A 497 0.69 7.98 -17.86
N GLY A 498 1.74 8.16 -18.66
CA GLY A 498 2.08 7.26 -19.76
C GLY A 498 2.48 5.87 -19.28
N GLU A 499 3.30 5.78 -18.22
CA GLU A 499 3.73 4.52 -17.61
C GLU A 499 2.55 3.69 -17.08
N LEU A 500 1.64 4.33 -16.32
CA LEU A 500 0.41 3.68 -15.86
C LEU A 500 -0.53 3.29 -17.01
N GLY A 501 -0.54 4.08 -18.09
CA GLY A 501 -1.23 3.73 -19.33
C GLY A 501 -0.68 2.46 -19.99
N VAL A 502 0.64 2.22 -19.92
CA VAL A 502 1.27 0.99 -20.42
C VAL A 502 0.80 -0.22 -19.60
N LEU A 503 0.73 -0.13 -18.27
CA LEU A 503 0.25 -1.22 -17.42
C LEU A 503 -1.22 -1.59 -17.71
N LYS A 504 -2.05 -0.58 -17.99
CA LYS A 504 -3.42 -0.78 -18.47
C LYS A 504 -3.43 -1.49 -19.83
N GLN A 505 -2.58 -1.05 -20.76
CA GLN A 505 -2.50 -1.64 -22.09
C GLN A 505 -2.00 -3.09 -22.07
N ASP A 506 -1.04 -3.43 -21.21
CA ASP A 506 -0.57 -4.79 -20.99
C ASP A 506 -1.73 -5.74 -20.61
N THR A 507 -2.68 -5.25 -19.81
CA THR A 507 -3.89 -6.01 -19.46
C THR A 507 -4.72 -6.31 -20.70
N VAL A 508 -4.95 -5.31 -21.55
CA VAL A 508 -5.74 -5.44 -22.79
C VAL A 508 -5.08 -6.42 -23.76
N ASP A 509 -3.78 -6.27 -23.97
CA ASP A 509 -3.04 -7.01 -24.98
C ASP A 509 -2.84 -8.48 -24.59
N ILE A 510 -2.78 -8.79 -23.30
CA ILE A 510 -2.42 -10.13 -22.79
C ILE A 510 -3.63 -10.86 -22.21
N LEU A 511 -4.36 -10.24 -21.27
CA LEU A 511 -5.48 -10.87 -20.58
C LEU A 511 -6.81 -10.66 -21.32
N GLY A 512 -6.93 -9.54 -22.05
CA GLY A 512 -8.11 -9.18 -22.82
C GLY A 512 -8.98 -8.14 -22.12
N SER A 513 -10.30 -8.27 -22.24
CA SER A 513 -11.26 -7.28 -21.71
C SER A 513 -11.49 -7.42 -20.21
N TYR A 514 -10.45 -7.18 -19.41
CA TYR A 514 -10.50 -7.19 -17.95
C TYR A 514 -10.13 -5.82 -17.36
N PRO A 515 -10.58 -5.51 -16.13
CA PRO A 515 -10.17 -4.30 -15.43
C PRO A 515 -8.68 -4.35 -15.06
N THR A 516 -8.11 -3.16 -14.91
CA THR A 516 -6.80 -2.94 -14.29
C THR A 516 -7.00 -2.15 -12.99
N LEU A 517 -6.43 -2.65 -11.91
CA LEU A 517 -6.35 -2.00 -10.61
C LEU A 517 -4.87 -1.92 -10.23
N ILE A 518 -4.38 -0.74 -9.85
CA ILE A 518 -3.01 -0.63 -9.33
C ILE A 518 -3.03 -1.10 -7.87
N GLY A 519 -2.49 -2.30 -7.61
CA GLY A 519 -2.57 -2.99 -6.31
C GLY A 519 -1.85 -2.24 -5.19
N GLU A 520 -0.76 -1.57 -5.56
CA GLU A 520 -0.03 -0.66 -4.69
C GLU A 520 0.48 0.55 -5.47
N ILE A 521 0.29 1.71 -4.85
CA ILE A 521 0.84 3.00 -5.28
C ILE A 521 1.06 3.87 -4.05
N GLY A 522 2.17 4.61 -3.98
CA GLY A 522 2.46 5.42 -2.80
C GLY A 522 3.78 6.18 -2.91
N ILE A 523 4.11 6.93 -1.86
CA ILE A 523 5.35 7.70 -1.72
C ILE A 523 5.87 7.60 -0.29
N PRO A 524 7.19 7.71 -0.06
CA PRO A 524 7.73 7.80 1.28
C PRO A 524 7.35 9.14 1.92
N TYR A 525 6.88 9.13 3.15
CA TYR A 525 6.55 10.33 3.93
C TYR A 525 7.76 10.88 4.69
N ASP A 526 8.78 10.06 4.95
CA ASP A 526 10.01 10.43 5.64
C ASP A 526 11.05 11.11 4.72
N MET A 527 10.58 11.86 3.72
CA MET A 527 11.44 12.56 2.77
C MET A 527 12.38 13.57 3.45
N ASP A 528 13.51 13.81 2.81
CA ASP A 528 14.45 14.88 3.19
C ASP A 528 14.93 14.78 4.64
N GLY A 529 15.11 13.55 5.12
CA GLY A 529 15.57 13.28 6.48
C GLY A 529 14.48 13.54 7.53
N LYS A 530 13.24 13.16 7.25
CA LYS A 530 12.08 13.37 8.15
C LYS A 530 11.79 14.85 8.40
N LYS A 531 11.93 15.68 7.36
CA LYS A 531 11.75 17.13 7.43
C LYS A 531 10.36 17.53 7.94
N ALA A 532 9.33 16.89 7.41
CA ALA A 532 7.94 17.08 7.84
C ALA A 532 7.70 16.68 9.31
N TYR A 533 8.59 15.92 9.95
CA TYR A 533 8.47 15.52 11.36
C TYR A 533 9.23 16.47 12.30
N GLY A 534 9.87 17.50 11.75
CA GLY A 534 10.67 18.46 12.51
C GLY A 534 12.05 17.96 12.94
N TYR A 535 12.51 16.81 12.43
CA TYR A 535 13.77 16.18 12.86
C TYR A 535 15.02 16.88 12.31
N VAL A 536 14.85 17.72 11.29
CA VAL A 536 15.90 18.54 10.69
C VAL A 536 15.52 20.02 10.72
N ASP A 537 16.46 20.89 10.32
CA ASP A 537 16.24 22.33 10.17
C ASP A 537 15.70 23.06 11.42
N GLY A 538 15.86 22.47 12.60
CA GLY A 538 15.39 23.00 13.87
C GLY A 538 13.87 22.97 14.04
N GLY A 539 13.16 22.09 13.33
CA GLY A 539 11.70 21.96 13.42
C GLY A 539 10.91 22.98 12.61
N ARG A 540 11.57 23.83 11.80
CA ARG A 540 10.91 24.92 11.04
C ARG A 540 9.81 24.46 10.08
N GLU A 541 9.90 23.22 9.61
CA GLU A 541 8.99 22.65 8.62
C GLU A 541 8.20 21.45 9.17
N GLU A 542 8.08 21.35 10.51
CA GLU A 542 7.22 20.35 11.15
C GLU A 542 5.77 20.52 10.65
N GLY A 543 5.19 19.43 10.14
CA GLY A 543 3.87 19.40 9.53
C GLY A 543 3.82 19.82 8.06
N ASP A 544 4.92 20.27 7.43
CA ASP A 544 4.95 20.62 6.02
C ASP A 544 5.12 19.36 5.13
N TYR A 545 3.99 18.83 4.69
CA TYR A 545 3.91 17.70 3.75
C TYR A 545 3.85 18.13 2.27
N SER A 546 4.28 19.34 1.90
CA SER A 546 4.13 19.87 0.53
C SER A 546 4.87 19.05 -0.53
N SER A 547 6.07 18.54 -0.21
CA SER A 547 6.86 17.67 -1.10
C SER A 547 6.15 16.34 -1.35
N GLN A 548 5.72 15.69 -0.26
CA GLN A 548 4.95 14.45 -0.24
C GLN A 548 3.63 14.61 -1.01
N GLN A 549 2.93 15.73 -0.82
CA GLN A 549 1.70 16.04 -1.52
C GLN A 549 1.92 16.16 -3.03
N ARG A 550 2.99 16.81 -3.49
CA ARG A 550 3.31 16.92 -4.93
C ARG A 550 3.64 15.56 -5.53
N ALA A 551 4.45 14.75 -4.84
CA ALA A 551 4.82 13.42 -5.29
C ALA A 551 3.60 12.46 -5.34
N LEU A 552 2.77 12.46 -4.28
CA LEU A 552 1.57 11.64 -4.21
C LEU A 552 0.53 12.08 -5.25
N ASP A 553 0.31 13.40 -5.40
CA ASP A 553 -0.59 13.92 -6.43
C ASP A 553 -0.11 13.51 -7.82
N CYS A 554 1.19 13.61 -8.14
CA CYS A 554 1.72 13.15 -9.42
C CYS A 554 1.35 11.69 -9.71
N SER A 555 1.54 10.80 -8.73
CA SER A 555 1.23 9.37 -8.84
C SER A 555 -0.27 9.10 -8.99
N MET A 556 -1.11 9.77 -8.19
CA MET A 556 -2.56 9.56 -8.21
C MET A 556 -3.24 10.18 -9.42
N ASN A 557 -2.83 11.39 -9.85
CA ASN A 557 -3.36 12.02 -11.07
C ASN A 557 -3.02 11.19 -12.33
N ALA A 558 -1.94 10.43 -12.28
CA ALA A 558 -1.56 9.53 -13.36
C ALA A 558 -2.47 8.29 -13.47
N CYS A 559 -3.14 7.88 -12.38
CA CYS A 559 -4.25 6.92 -12.43
C CYS A 559 -5.54 7.55 -12.98
N ASP A 560 -5.70 8.87 -12.86
CA ASP A 560 -6.80 9.64 -13.42
C ASP A 560 -6.57 9.89 -14.94
N GLY A 561 -6.92 11.06 -15.44
CA GLY A 561 -6.85 11.43 -16.86
C GLY A 561 -7.57 10.41 -17.76
N PRO A 562 -7.00 10.05 -18.92
CA PRO A 562 -7.58 9.03 -19.81
C PRO A 562 -7.42 7.60 -19.27
N ASN A 563 -6.63 7.39 -18.21
CA ASN A 563 -6.39 6.06 -17.67
C ASN A 563 -7.60 5.58 -16.88
N CYS A 564 -8.25 6.45 -16.10
CA CYS A 564 -9.44 6.11 -15.29
C CYS A 564 -9.26 4.79 -14.51
N LEU A 565 -8.08 4.58 -13.93
CA LEU A 565 -7.68 3.33 -13.28
C LEU A 565 -8.33 3.19 -11.91
N ASN A 566 -8.38 1.96 -11.40
CA ASN A 566 -8.64 1.68 -9.99
C ASN A 566 -7.31 1.67 -9.23
N TYR A 567 -7.29 1.92 -7.92
CA TYR A 567 -6.07 1.75 -7.12
C TYR A 567 -6.35 1.42 -5.66
N THR A 568 -5.34 0.86 -5.01
CA THR A 568 -5.17 0.84 -3.55
C THR A 568 -3.84 1.49 -3.19
N ILE A 569 -3.88 2.53 -2.34
CA ILE A 569 -2.69 3.25 -1.89
C ILE A 569 -1.96 2.41 -0.85
N TRP A 570 -0.65 2.25 -0.98
CA TRP A 570 0.19 1.78 0.10
C TRP A 570 0.61 3.01 0.90
N ASN A 571 0.13 3.22 2.13
CA ASN A 571 -0.59 2.28 3.02
C ASN A 571 -1.53 3.01 4.01
N TYR A 572 -2.33 2.29 4.82
CA TYR A 572 -3.02 2.84 5.99
C TYR A 572 -2.68 2.03 7.24
N VAL A 573 -1.85 2.58 8.13
CA VAL A 573 -1.27 1.88 9.29
C VAL A 573 -1.75 2.55 10.59
N PRO A 574 -2.70 1.94 11.33
CA PRO A 574 -3.29 2.53 12.54
C PRO A 574 -2.33 2.75 13.71
N ASP A 575 -1.23 2.00 13.77
CA ASP A 575 -0.23 2.04 14.84
C ASP A 575 1.05 2.79 14.46
N HIS A 576 1.05 3.45 13.29
CA HIS A 576 2.17 4.22 12.76
C HIS A 576 2.71 5.26 13.76
N CYS A 577 4.03 5.47 13.76
CA CYS A 577 4.70 6.58 14.45
C CYS A 577 5.84 7.19 13.61
N HIS A 578 6.23 8.44 13.85
CA HIS A 578 7.32 9.10 13.11
C HIS A 578 8.70 8.46 13.33
N GLU A 579 8.90 7.85 14.50
CA GLU A 579 10.19 7.26 14.88
C GLU A 579 10.47 5.99 14.06
N TRP A 580 9.53 5.04 14.09
CA TRP A 580 9.66 3.70 13.52
C TRP A 580 8.75 3.43 12.31
N SER A 581 8.07 4.47 11.84
CA SER A 581 7.19 4.44 10.68
C SER A 581 6.06 3.42 10.84
N ASP A 582 5.94 2.43 9.96
CA ASP A 582 4.95 1.34 10.09
C ASP A 582 5.43 0.15 10.95
N ASN A 583 6.48 0.34 11.75
CA ASN A 583 7.16 -0.68 12.56
C ASN A 583 7.89 -1.77 11.75
N TRP A 584 7.94 -1.66 10.42
CA TRP A 584 8.56 -2.62 9.52
C TRP A 584 9.62 -1.98 8.62
N ASN A 585 10.88 -2.35 8.83
CA ASN A 585 12.04 -1.98 7.99
C ASN A 585 12.22 -0.47 7.66
N GLY A 586 11.64 0.42 8.47
CA GLY A 586 11.66 1.87 8.23
C GLY A 586 10.86 2.29 7.00
N GLU A 587 9.85 1.50 6.62
CA GLU A 587 8.90 1.83 5.56
C GLU A 587 7.91 2.88 6.07
N ASP A 588 7.86 4.04 5.41
CA ASP A 588 7.00 5.16 5.83
C ASP A 588 6.08 5.60 4.70
N LEU A 589 5.01 4.83 4.45
CA LEU A 589 4.07 5.10 3.36
C LEU A 589 2.62 5.31 3.85
N SER A 590 2.38 5.31 5.16
CA SER A 590 1.02 5.42 5.72
C SER A 590 0.35 6.77 5.37
N LEU A 591 -0.94 6.78 5.04
CA LEU A 591 -1.69 8.04 4.89
C LEU A 591 -1.98 8.73 6.23
N TRP A 592 -1.79 8.01 7.34
CA TRP A 592 -2.17 8.43 8.67
C TRP A 592 -1.09 8.10 9.71
N SER A 593 -0.92 9.00 10.69
CA SER A 593 -0.07 8.80 11.85
C SER A 593 -0.73 9.41 13.08
N LYS A 594 -0.64 8.73 14.23
CA LYS A 594 -1.10 9.26 15.51
C LYS A 594 -0.31 10.49 15.96
N ASP A 595 0.94 10.61 15.50
CA ASP A 595 1.84 11.70 15.87
C ASP A 595 1.47 13.03 15.17
N ASP A 596 0.67 12.96 14.09
CA ASP A 596 0.14 14.11 13.36
C ASP A 596 -1.27 14.53 13.84
N ILE A 597 -1.76 13.95 14.94
CA ILE A 597 -2.95 14.45 15.62
C ILE A 597 -2.54 15.72 16.39
N PRO A 598 -3.23 16.87 16.22
CA PRO A 598 -2.91 18.06 16.96
C PRO A 598 -2.89 17.77 18.46
N ARG A 599 -1.75 17.98 19.12
CA ARG A 599 -1.69 17.98 20.58
C ARG A 599 -2.52 19.17 21.03
N GLU A 600 -3.75 18.93 21.49
CA GLU A 600 -4.45 19.97 22.22
C GLU A 600 -3.51 20.49 23.31
N THR A 601 -3.46 21.81 23.45
CA THR A 601 -2.98 22.50 24.64
C THR A 601 -3.77 21.98 25.85
N PHE A 602 -3.38 20.81 26.35
CA PHE A 602 -3.61 20.43 27.72
C PHE A 602 -2.82 21.45 28.54
N HIS A 603 -3.48 22.52 28.95
CA HIS A 603 -3.10 23.22 30.15
C HIS A 603 -3.17 22.18 31.27
N ASP A 604 -2.00 21.61 31.54
CA ASP A 604 -1.73 20.83 32.72
C ASP A 604 -1.97 21.76 33.94
N GLU A 605 -3.17 21.68 34.53
CA GLU A 605 -3.39 22.05 35.93
C GLU A 605 -2.66 21.04 36.84
N SER A 606 -1.35 20.88 36.67
CA SER A 606 -0.47 20.28 37.67
C SER A 606 0.99 20.68 37.47
N LYS A 607 1.26 21.98 37.31
CA LYS A 607 2.58 22.53 37.68
C LYS A 607 2.81 22.42 39.19
N SER A 608 3.23 21.25 39.65
CA SER A 608 4.13 21.15 40.80
C SER A 608 5.40 20.45 40.35
N SER A 609 6.44 21.24 40.08
CA SER A 609 7.78 20.78 39.74
C SER A 609 8.32 19.82 40.81
N PRO A 610 8.88 18.65 40.45
CA PRO A 610 9.78 17.95 41.34
C PRO A 610 11.21 18.41 41.05
N VAL A 611 11.80 19.04 42.07
CA VAL A 611 13.23 19.29 42.16
C VAL A 611 13.95 17.95 42.16
N ILE A 612 14.90 17.78 41.24
CA ILE A 612 15.84 16.66 41.19
C ILE A 612 16.72 16.72 42.44
N ASN A 613 16.74 15.63 43.23
CA ASN A 613 17.91 15.27 44.00
C ASN A 613 18.12 13.75 43.97
N SER A 614 19.37 13.40 43.68
CA SER A 614 19.91 12.08 43.44
C SER A 614 20.02 11.23 44.71
N SER A 615 19.80 9.91 44.59
CA SER A 615 20.66 8.86 45.16
C SER A 615 20.09 7.45 44.90
N LEU A 616 21.01 6.49 44.77
CA LEU A 616 20.84 5.11 44.35
C LEU A 616 19.97 4.24 45.29
N SER A 617 19.25 3.26 44.74
CA SER A 617 19.35 1.82 45.09
C SER A 617 18.32 0.95 44.35
N ILE A 618 18.76 -0.23 43.90
CA ILE A 618 17.98 -1.40 43.44
C ILE A 618 17.78 -2.29 44.70
N PRO A 619 16.61 -2.93 45.02
CA PRO A 619 16.17 -4.14 44.30
C PRO A 619 14.66 -4.59 44.34
N THR A 620 14.35 -5.53 43.42
CA THR A 620 13.48 -6.74 43.52
C THR A 620 11.94 -6.70 43.72
N SER A 621 11.26 -7.31 42.72
CA SER A 621 10.12 -8.28 42.74
C SER A 621 8.75 -7.99 43.40
N SER A 622 7.72 -8.11 42.56
CA SER A 622 6.36 -8.67 42.75
C SER A 622 5.36 -8.03 43.73
N SER A 623 4.21 -7.55 43.22
CA SER A 623 2.89 -8.20 43.36
C SER A 623 1.74 -7.24 43.00
N THR A 624 0.69 -7.85 42.45
CA THR A 624 -0.63 -7.35 42.02
C THR A 624 -1.36 -6.40 42.97
N THR A 625 -2.10 -5.44 42.41
CA THR A 625 -3.51 -5.22 42.79
C THR A 625 -4.32 -4.66 41.63
N LEU A 626 -5.33 -5.44 41.24
CA LEU A 626 -6.43 -5.08 40.34
C LEU A 626 -7.31 -4.01 40.98
N THR A 627 -7.61 -2.96 40.21
CA THR A 627 -8.88 -2.25 40.30
C THR A 627 -9.44 -2.13 38.90
N ALA A 628 -10.36 -3.05 38.58
CA ALA A 628 -11.17 -3.02 37.37
C ALA A 628 -12.06 -1.77 37.39
N SER A 629 -11.77 -0.81 36.51
CA SER A 629 -12.74 0.20 36.13
C SER A 629 -13.65 -0.38 35.05
N ARG A 630 -14.95 -0.32 35.32
CA ARG A 630 -16.04 -0.78 34.47
C ARG A 630 -15.83 -0.41 33.00
N SER A 631 -15.87 -1.42 32.14
CA SER A 631 -15.98 -1.28 30.69
C SER A 631 -17.33 -0.63 30.33
N THR A 632 -17.35 0.68 30.18
CA THR A 632 -18.27 1.32 29.24
C THR A 632 -17.59 1.27 27.88
N THR A 633 -18.04 0.37 27.00
CA THR A 633 -17.73 0.48 25.57
C THR A 633 -17.99 1.92 25.14
N PRO A 634 -17.00 2.65 24.58
CA PRO A 634 -17.23 4.00 24.07
C PRO A 634 -18.36 3.93 23.04
N LYS A 635 -19.34 4.83 23.16
CA LYS A 635 -20.37 4.96 22.11
C LYS A 635 -19.64 5.34 20.83
N ILE A 636 -19.72 4.48 19.81
CA ILE A 636 -19.21 4.77 18.47
C ILE A 636 -19.94 6.03 17.97
N PRO A 637 -19.25 7.13 17.66
CA PRO A 637 -19.91 8.40 17.36
C PRO A 637 -20.40 8.50 15.90
N PHE A 638 -20.06 7.56 15.02
CA PHE A 638 -20.30 7.66 13.58
C PHE A 638 -21.09 6.47 13.02
N THR A 639 -21.90 6.71 11.99
CA THR A 639 -22.56 5.67 11.18
C THR A 639 -22.37 5.96 9.69
N LEU A 640 -22.70 5.00 8.82
CA LEU A 640 -22.62 5.23 7.37
C LEU A 640 -23.58 6.34 6.91
N GLU A 641 -24.74 6.44 7.55
CA GLU A 641 -25.71 7.51 7.33
C GLU A 641 -25.13 8.87 7.73
N SER A 642 -24.45 8.98 8.87
CA SER A 642 -23.84 10.25 9.30
C SER A 642 -22.72 10.69 8.34
N ILE A 643 -21.89 9.75 7.86
CA ILE A 643 -20.87 10.02 6.84
C ILE A 643 -21.52 10.51 5.53
N SER A 644 -22.60 9.84 5.12
CA SER A 644 -23.30 10.16 3.86
C SER A 644 -24.06 11.49 3.93
N ALA A 645 -24.61 11.84 5.10
CA ALA A 645 -25.27 13.10 5.35
C ALA A 645 -24.28 14.28 5.50
N GLY A 646 -23.02 13.98 5.82
CA GLY A 646 -22.02 15.01 6.15
C GLY A 646 -22.03 15.45 7.62
N ASP A 647 -22.77 14.72 8.47
CA ASP A 647 -22.87 14.94 9.91
C ASP A 647 -21.64 14.35 10.61
N ILE A 648 -20.46 14.88 10.29
CA ILE A 648 -19.17 14.47 10.83
C ILE A 648 -18.30 15.68 11.17
N PRO A 649 -17.49 15.60 12.24
CA PRO A 649 -16.59 16.68 12.59
C PRO A 649 -15.41 16.74 11.60
N PRO A 650 -14.85 17.93 11.33
CA PRO A 650 -13.65 18.08 10.51
C PRO A 650 -12.46 17.25 11.00
N SER A 651 -12.32 17.05 12.32
CA SER A 651 -11.26 16.24 12.94
C SER A 651 -11.23 14.80 12.44
N LEU A 652 -12.38 14.20 12.08
CA LEU A 652 -12.42 12.86 11.51
C LEU A 652 -11.62 12.78 10.19
N ILE A 653 -11.65 13.85 9.40
CA ILE A 653 -10.98 13.95 8.11
C ILE A 653 -9.53 14.44 8.25
N LEU A 654 -9.29 15.40 9.15
CA LEU A 654 -8.03 16.13 9.25
C LEU A 654 -7.00 15.46 10.16
N ASP A 655 -7.41 14.93 11.32
CA ASP A 655 -6.47 14.53 12.37
C ASP A 655 -5.64 13.32 11.96
N GLY A 656 -4.33 13.46 12.12
CA GLY A 656 -3.34 12.44 11.77
C GLY A 656 -3.13 12.25 10.27
N SER A 657 -3.84 12.98 9.40
CA SER A 657 -3.72 12.84 7.95
C SER A 657 -2.42 13.45 7.42
N ARG A 658 -1.78 12.76 6.46
CA ARG A 658 -0.49 13.19 5.90
C ARG A 658 -0.62 13.44 4.40
N ALA A 659 -0.36 14.66 3.94
CA ALA A 659 -0.59 15.07 2.54
C ALA A 659 -2.05 14.87 2.04
N LEU A 660 -3.03 15.08 2.93
CA LEU A 660 -4.47 14.83 2.73
C LEU A 660 -5.04 15.28 1.38
N SER A 661 -4.65 16.46 0.93
CA SER A 661 -5.17 17.05 -0.32
C SER A 661 -4.84 16.23 -1.57
N ALA A 662 -3.75 15.45 -1.55
CA ALA A 662 -3.40 14.58 -2.65
C ALA A 662 -4.31 13.36 -2.70
N PHE A 663 -4.54 12.70 -1.57
CA PHE A 663 -5.23 11.41 -1.56
C PHE A 663 -6.75 11.48 -1.43
N CYS A 664 -7.28 12.50 -0.75
CA CYS A 664 -8.72 12.73 -0.63
C CYS A 664 -9.16 13.64 -1.79
N ARG A 665 -9.55 13.05 -2.92
CA ARG A 665 -9.85 13.74 -4.19
C ARG A 665 -11.20 13.31 -4.78
N PRO A 666 -11.87 14.17 -5.56
CA PRO A 666 -13.15 13.81 -6.19
C PRO A 666 -12.98 12.73 -7.26
N PHE A 667 -13.93 11.81 -7.35
CA PHE A 667 -13.97 10.79 -8.40
C PHE A 667 -15.39 10.23 -8.59
N PRO A 668 -15.73 9.70 -9.79
CA PRO A 668 -17.01 9.04 -10.01
C PRO A 668 -17.00 7.64 -9.39
N ILE A 669 -17.80 7.42 -8.34
CA ILE A 669 -17.94 6.13 -7.65
C ILE A 669 -18.55 5.10 -8.60
N ARG A 670 -19.63 5.49 -9.29
CA ARG A 670 -20.34 4.68 -10.27
C ARG A 670 -20.95 5.54 -11.36
N THR A 671 -20.84 5.11 -12.61
CA THR A 671 -21.15 5.92 -13.80
C THR A 671 -22.10 5.20 -14.73
N VAL A 672 -23.16 5.89 -15.17
CA VAL A 672 -23.98 5.46 -16.31
C VAL A 672 -23.20 5.69 -17.61
N GLY A 673 -22.70 4.62 -18.21
CA GLY A 673 -21.79 4.70 -19.36
C GLY A 673 -20.34 4.37 -18.98
N VAL A 674 -19.39 4.78 -19.83
CA VAL A 674 -17.96 4.44 -19.69
C VAL A 674 -17.15 5.69 -19.34
N PRO A 675 -16.38 5.70 -18.23
CA PRO A 675 -15.43 6.76 -17.93
C PRO A 675 -14.46 7.00 -19.11
N ASP A 676 -14.38 8.24 -19.58
CA ASP A 676 -13.47 8.65 -20.66
C ASP A 676 -12.27 9.43 -20.11
N ARG A 677 -12.52 10.33 -19.17
CA ARG A 677 -11.48 11.19 -18.60
C ARG A 677 -11.85 11.73 -17.23
N ILE A 678 -10.91 11.70 -16.29
CA ILE A 678 -11.03 12.30 -14.96
C ILE A 678 -9.90 13.32 -14.79
N ASP A 679 -10.18 14.60 -14.58
CA ASP A 679 -9.14 15.60 -14.31
C ASP A 679 -9.44 16.29 -12.98
N PHE A 680 -8.45 16.36 -12.09
CA PHE A 680 -8.53 17.11 -10.84
C PHE A 680 -7.26 17.91 -10.62
N ASP A 681 -7.43 19.20 -10.36
CA ASP A 681 -6.33 20.10 -9.99
C ASP A 681 -6.51 20.61 -8.56
N ILE A 682 -5.56 20.27 -7.70
CA ILE A 682 -5.58 20.62 -6.27
C ILE A 682 -5.50 22.14 -6.09
N ALA A 683 -4.70 22.84 -6.90
CA ALA A 683 -4.42 24.26 -6.73
C ALA A 683 -5.64 25.14 -7.02
N THR A 684 -6.39 24.81 -8.08
CA THR A 684 -7.62 25.53 -8.46
C THR A 684 -8.87 24.90 -7.89
N THR A 685 -8.78 23.70 -7.31
CA THR A 685 -9.94 22.91 -6.85
C THR A 685 -10.96 22.68 -7.97
N ALA A 686 -10.46 22.52 -9.19
CA ALA A 686 -11.27 22.25 -10.36
C ALA A 686 -11.27 20.74 -10.66
N PHE A 687 -12.46 20.17 -10.68
CA PHE A 687 -12.71 18.80 -11.12
C PHE A 687 -13.48 18.81 -12.42
N LYS A 688 -13.05 17.99 -13.38
CA LYS A 688 -13.73 17.76 -14.65
C LYS A 688 -13.83 16.27 -14.89
N TYR A 689 -15.03 15.82 -15.24
CA TYR A 689 -15.28 14.43 -15.58
C TYR A 689 -16.00 14.33 -16.93
N VAL A 690 -15.51 13.43 -17.78
CA VAL A 690 -16.10 13.11 -19.09
C VAL A 690 -16.47 11.63 -19.12
N VAL A 691 -17.71 11.36 -19.51
CA VAL A 691 -18.28 10.03 -19.69
C VAL A 691 -18.74 9.84 -21.13
N LYS A 692 -18.54 8.65 -21.66
CA LYS A 692 -19.11 8.18 -22.92
C LYS A 692 -20.41 7.44 -22.66
N VAL A 693 -21.51 7.89 -23.25
CA VAL A 693 -22.84 7.33 -23.08
C VAL A 693 -23.36 6.80 -24.42
N LYS A 694 -24.02 5.63 -24.40
CA LYS A 694 -24.57 4.93 -25.55
C LYS A 694 -26.05 4.66 -25.36
N LEU A 695 -26.77 4.49 -26.47
CA LEU A 695 -28.20 4.13 -26.49
C LEU A 695 -28.57 2.93 -25.60
N ASN A 696 -27.66 1.95 -25.48
CA ASN A 696 -27.90 0.72 -24.71
C ASN A 696 -27.49 0.83 -23.22
N ASP A 697 -27.04 1.99 -22.75
CA ASP A 697 -26.83 2.20 -21.33
C ASP A 697 -28.19 2.38 -20.62
N ILE A 698 -28.24 2.18 -19.30
CA ILE A 698 -29.50 2.25 -18.54
C ILE A 698 -29.41 3.45 -17.59
N ALA A 699 -30.30 4.42 -17.80
CA ALA A 699 -30.45 5.60 -16.95
C ALA A 699 -31.91 5.68 -16.45
N SER A 700 -32.08 6.05 -15.17
CA SER A 700 -33.39 6.33 -14.57
C SER A 700 -33.22 7.17 -13.30
N ASP A 701 -34.32 7.58 -12.66
CA ASP A 701 -34.25 8.25 -11.36
C ASP A 701 -33.64 7.37 -10.25
N GLN A 702 -33.58 6.03 -10.43
CA GLN A 702 -32.89 5.12 -9.49
C GLN A 702 -31.48 4.73 -9.96
N ILE A 703 -31.13 4.99 -11.22
CA ILE A 703 -29.87 4.57 -11.85
C ILE A 703 -29.21 5.82 -12.43
N ALA A 704 -28.39 6.45 -11.61
CA ALA A 704 -27.67 7.67 -11.93
C ALA A 704 -26.16 7.51 -11.72
N THR A 705 -25.41 8.49 -12.21
CA THR A 705 -23.97 8.61 -11.94
C THR A 705 -23.77 9.25 -10.58
N GLU A 706 -22.86 8.73 -9.78
CA GLU A 706 -22.56 9.24 -8.45
C GLU A 706 -21.08 9.59 -8.34
N ILE A 707 -20.81 10.79 -7.85
CA ILE A 707 -19.48 11.39 -7.77
C ILE A 707 -19.21 11.75 -6.32
N TYR A 708 -18.09 11.25 -5.79
CA TYR A 708 -17.57 11.67 -4.50
C TYR A 708 -16.98 13.09 -4.62
N VAL A 709 -17.37 13.99 -3.72
CA VAL A 709 -16.94 15.38 -3.65
C VAL A 709 -16.43 15.67 -2.22
N PRO A 710 -15.10 15.68 -2.01
CA PRO A 710 -14.51 15.71 -0.67
C PRO A 710 -14.59 17.08 0.01
N TYR A 711 -14.98 17.11 1.29
CA TYR A 711 -15.03 18.35 2.08
C TYR A 711 -13.69 19.08 2.17
N VAL A 712 -12.56 18.37 2.20
CA VAL A 712 -11.22 18.99 2.30
C VAL A 712 -10.94 20.01 1.19
N HIS A 713 -11.57 19.83 0.01
CA HIS A 713 -11.43 20.75 -1.11
C HIS A 713 -12.66 21.64 -1.27
N TYR A 714 -13.85 21.14 -0.97
CA TYR A 714 -15.10 21.75 -1.41
C TYR A 714 -16.02 22.25 -0.28
N ALA A 715 -15.64 22.12 0.99
CA ALA A 715 -16.43 22.66 2.09
C ALA A 715 -16.49 24.19 2.07
N SER A 716 -17.57 24.75 2.62
CA SER A 716 -17.69 26.19 2.88
C SER A 716 -16.60 26.68 3.84
N SER A 717 -16.39 25.94 4.93
CA SER A 717 -15.33 26.10 5.93
C SER A 717 -15.02 24.76 6.59
N LEU A 718 -13.77 24.58 7.05
CA LEU A 718 -13.33 23.44 7.86
C LEU A 718 -13.21 23.77 9.36
N GLY A 719 -13.68 24.95 9.79
CA GLY A 719 -13.72 25.30 11.21
C GLY A 719 -12.38 25.68 11.85
N LEU A 720 -11.37 25.97 11.03
CA LEU A 720 -10.08 26.46 11.47
C LEU A 720 -10.18 27.99 11.61
N GLU A 721 -10.17 28.52 12.84
CA GLU A 721 -10.20 29.96 13.06
C GLU A 721 -8.87 30.59 12.61
N THR A 722 -8.96 31.60 11.74
CA THR A 722 -7.85 32.52 11.49
C THR A 722 -7.56 33.29 12.77
N SER A 723 -6.42 33.03 13.41
CA SER A 723 -5.84 33.98 14.37
C SER A 723 -5.40 35.21 13.60
N ASP A 724 -6.33 36.13 13.32
CA ASP A 724 -6.01 37.46 12.85
C ASP A 724 -5.22 38.17 13.96
N VAL A 725 -3.90 38.24 13.78
CA VAL A 725 -3.09 39.24 14.46
C VAL A 725 -3.53 40.58 13.87
N GLY A 726 -4.37 41.29 14.63
CA GLY A 726 -4.87 42.60 14.25
C GLY A 726 -3.73 43.54 13.87
N LEU A 727 -3.69 43.89 12.58
CA LEU A 727 -3.07 45.12 12.13
C LEU A 727 -4.22 46.08 11.83
N ASP A 728 -4.47 46.97 12.79
CA ASP A 728 -5.26 48.18 12.58
C ASP A 728 -4.68 48.94 11.38
N GLY A 729 -5.43 48.92 10.29
CA GLY A 729 -5.08 49.57 9.03
C GLY A 729 -6.32 50.20 8.44
N ASP A 730 -6.67 51.37 8.97
CA ASP A 730 -7.70 52.27 8.49
C ASP A 730 -7.59 52.46 6.96
N ASN A 731 -8.60 52.00 6.21
CA ASN A 731 -8.86 52.51 4.88
C ASN A 731 -10.30 52.24 4.44
N SER A 732 -11.11 53.27 4.62
CA SER A 732 -12.31 53.53 3.83
C SER A 732 -12.09 53.27 2.33
N ARG A 733 -12.99 52.49 1.69
CA ARG A 733 -13.68 52.86 0.44
C ARG A 733 -14.54 51.72 -0.12
N LEU A 734 -15.84 52.01 -0.14
CA LEU A 734 -16.81 51.73 -1.21
C LEU A 734 -17.05 50.28 -1.62
N SER A 735 -18.16 49.74 -1.11
CA SER A 735 -18.90 48.63 -1.70
C SER A 735 -19.41 48.95 -3.10
N SER A 736 -19.31 48.00 -4.02
CA SER A 736 -20.27 47.90 -5.13
C SER A 736 -20.76 46.47 -5.25
N ARG A 737 -21.95 46.23 -4.69
CA ARG A 737 -22.82 45.09 -5.00
C ARG A 737 -23.64 45.48 -6.23
N ASN A 738 -23.53 44.74 -7.32
CA ASN A 738 -24.55 44.71 -8.36
C ASN A 738 -25.24 43.34 -8.30
N SER A 739 -26.44 43.34 -7.72
CA SER A 739 -27.47 42.36 -8.03
C SER A 739 -28.69 43.16 -8.47
N SER A 740 -29.12 42.91 -9.69
CA SER A 740 -30.26 43.55 -10.34
C SER A 740 -31.54 42.79 -10.01
N ARG A 741 -32.52 43.47 -9.39
CA ARG A 741 -33.89 43.57 -9.89
C ARG A 741 -34.77 44.46 -8.99
N ILE A 742 -35.16 45.56 -9.61
CA ILE A 742 -36.29 46.49 -9.40
C ILE A 742 -37.62 45.69 -9.47
N ASP A 743 -38.65 45.92 -8.63
CA ASP A 743 -39.73 46.95 -8.70
C ASP A 743 -40.54 46.88 -7.38
N LEU A 744 -40.81 47.94 -6.59
CA LEU A 744 -41.64 49.16 -6.75
C LEU A 744 -43.01 49.09 -6.02
N ILE A 745 -43.18 49.99 -5.01
CA ILE A 745 -44.35 50.86 -4.69
C ILE A 745 -44.79 50.90 -3.20
N ASN A 746 -44.39 52.03 -2.58
CA ASN A 746 -45.06 53.03 -1.72
C ASN A 746 -45.98 52.69 -0.54
N GLY A 747 -45.73 53.42 0.55
CA GLY A 747 -46.73 53.86 1.54
C GLY A 747 -46.09 54.59 2.72
N ASP A 748 -46.20 55.91 2.75
CA ASP A 748 -45.74 56.87 3.78
C ASP A 748 -46.18 56.53 5.23
N ASP A 749 -45.36 56.85 6.25
CA ASP A 749 -45.62 58.03 7.11
C ASP A 749 -44.51 58.32 8.16
N LYS A 750 -44.47 59.58 8.57
CA LYS A 750 -43.51 60.25 9.47
C LYS A 750 -43.67 59.84 10.95
N ASP A 751 -42.58 59.78 11.74
CA ASP A 751 -42.35 60.73 12.85
C ASP A 751 -41.04 60.53 13.65
N LYS A 752 -40.72 61.56 14.43
CA LYS A 752 -39.45 61.99 15.04
C LYS A 752 -38.87 61.16 16.21
N LYS A 753 -37.53 61.19 16.27
CA LYS A 753 -36.59 61.21 17.42
C LYS A 753 -37.15 61.07 18.84
N ASN A 754 -36.64 60.09 19.60
CA ASN A 754 -35.64 60.32 20.67
C ASN A 754 -35.15 58.99 21.27
N GLY A 755 -33.86 58.91 21.52
CA GLY A 755 -33.18 57.70 21.98
C GLY A 755 -33.38 57.39 23.46
N THR A 756 -33.27 56.11 23.79
CA THR A 756 -32.71 55.64 25.06
C THR A 756 -32.21 54.22 24.86
N SER A 757 -30.90 54.04 25.01
CA SER A 757 -30.18 52.78 24.88
C SER A 757 -30.68 51.77 25.91
N THR A 758 -31.11 50.61 25.45
CA THR A 758 -31.19 49.39 26.26
C THR A 758 -30.14 48.41 25.76
N VAL A 759 -29.15 48.17 26.61
CA VAL A 759 -28.11 47.16 26.42
C VAL A 759 -28.79 45.79 26.38
N ARG A 760 -28.86 45.17 25.20
CA ARG A 760 -29.07 43.72 25.08
C ARG A 760 -27.71 43.06 25.12
N SER A 761 -27.43 42.37 26.21
CA SER A 761 -26.32 41.42 26.31
C SER A 761 -26.53 40.33 25.26
N VAL A 762 -25.78 40.40 24.17
CA VAL A 762 -25.59 39.26 23.28
C VAL A 762 -24.50 38.41 23.93
N ASN A 763 -24.89 37.31 24.55
CA ASN A 763 -23.95 36.24 24.86
C ASN A 763 -23.44 35.70 23.51
N PRO A 764 -22.13 35.75 23.21
CA PRO A 764 -21.60 34.92 22.15
C PRO A 764 -21.61 33.49 22.69
N SER A 765 -22.52 32.66 22.18
CA SER A 765 -22.40 31.22 22.35
C SER A 765 -21.09 30.79 21.69
N ILE A 766 -20.10 30.43 22.51
CA ILE A 766 -18.88 29.76 22.07
C ILE A 766 -19.35 28.43 21.43
N ARG A 767 -19.26 28.32 20.10
CA ARG A 767 -19.37 27.04 19.41
C ARG A 767 -18.04 26.33 19.58
N THR A 768 -18.05 25.14 20.16
CA THR A 768 -16.88 24.26 20.18
C THR A 768 -16.54 23.81 18.75
N LYS A 769 -15.27 23.49 18.46
CA LYS A 769 -14.80 23.00 17.14
C LYS A 769 -15.62 21.82 16.59
N ASP A 770 -16.32 21.09 17.46
CA ASP A 770 -17.13 19.92 17.15
C ASP A 770 -18.57 20.22 16.67
N ASP A 771 -19.02 21.49 16.68
CA ASP A 771 -20.40 21.89 16.31
C ASP A 771 -20.56 22.40 14.86
N ILE A 772 -19.60 22.10 13.98
CA ILE A 772 -19.62 22.57 12.58
C ILE A 772 -20.11 21.44 11.67
N ASN A 773 -21.35 21.55 11.21
CA ASN A 773 -21.84 20.72 10.12
C ASN A 773 -21.11 21.11 8.83
N LEU A 774 -20.48 20.12 8.18
CA LEU A 774 -19.75 20.31 6.92
C LEU A 774 -20.73 20.40 5.74
N GLU A 775 -20.71 21.52 5.04
CA GLU A 775 -21.52 21.75 3.85
C GLU A 775 -20.64 22.08 2.64
N LEU A 776 -20.99 21.54 1.47
CA LEU A 776 -20.29 21.83 0.21
C LEU A 776 -20.66 23.23 -0.30
N ASP A 777 -19.65 23.97 -0.76
CA ASP A 777 -19.79 25.29 -1.39
C ASP A 777 -19.24 25.26 -2.83
N ILE A 778 -20.06 24.79 -3.77
CA ILE A 778 -19.62 24.46 -5.13
C ILE A 778 -20.45 25.10 -6.25
N ASP A 779 -19.80 25.41 -7.37
CA ASP A 779 -20.37 25.69 -8.69
C ASP A 779 -20.26 24.42 -9.55
N VAL A 780 -21.39 23.96 -10.08
CA VAL A 780 -21.47 22.74 -10.90
C VAL A 780 -22.00 23.09 -12.28
N LYS A 781 -21.27 22.69 -13.31
CA LYS A 781 -21.67 22.86 -14.72
C LYS A 781 -21.78 21.50 -15.37
N VAL A 782 -22.97 21.17 -15.85
CA VAL A 782 -23.23 19.96 -16.62
C VAL A 782 -23.57 20.31 -18.05
N THR A 783 -23.12 19.49 -18.99
CA THR A 783 -23.54 19.59 -20.39
C THR A 783 -24.94 19.02 -20.62
N HIS A 784 -25.34 18.04 -19.79
CA HIS A 784 -26.59 17.30 -19.93
C HIS A 784 -27.22 17.05 -18.56
N GLY A 785 -28.55 17.01 -18.54
CA GLY A 785 -29.31 16.54 -17.40
C GLY A 785 -29.30 17.47 -16.18
N ARG A 786 -29.53 16.89 -15.01
CA ARG A 786 -29.67 17.57 -13.71
C ARG A 786 -28.83 16.87 -12.65
N TYR A 787 -28.56 17.55 -11.54
CA TYR A 787 -27.84 16.94 -10.42
C TYR A 787 -28.48 17.25 -9.08
N GLU A 788 -28.17 16.43 -8.08
CA GLU A 788 -28.53 16.56 -6.68
C GLU A 788 -27.28 16.35 -5.82
N ILE A 789 -27.22 16.98 -4.65
CA ILE A 789 -26.09 16.88 -3.72
C ILE A 789 -26.61 16.40 -2.37
N ASN A 790 -25.97 15.40 -1.79
CA ASN A 790 -26.22 14.92 -0.44
C ASN A 790 -24.87 14.62 0.23
N GLY A 791 -24.54 15.36 1.30
CA GLY A 791 -23.23 15.31 1.94
C GLY A 791 -22.08 15.44 0.93
N GLN A 792 -21.18 14.44 0.92
CA GLN A 792 -20.05 14.34 -0.03
C GLN A 792 -20.39 13.64 -1.36
N THR A 793 -21.67 13.41 -1.68
CA THR A 793 -22.07 12.71 -2.92
C THR A 793 -22.88 13.63 -3.82
N LEU A 794 -22.42 13.80 -5.06
CA LEU A 794 -23.16 14.42 -6.15
C LEU A 794 -23.75 13.34 -7.05
N THR A 795 -25.07 13.32 -7.18
CA THR A 795 -25.80 12.42 -8.08
C THR A 795 -26.17 13.16 -9.37
N TRP A 796 -25.73 12.67 -10.51
CA TRP A 796 -25.91 13.26 -11.83
C TRP A 796 -26.80 12.38 -12.71
N TYR A 797 -27.97 12.92 -13.08
CA TYR A 797 -29.00 12.28 -13.88
C TYR A 797 -28.98 12.86 -15.30
N TYR A 798 -28.95 12.00 -16.30
CA TYR A 798 -29.01 12.37 -17.71
C TYR A 798 -29.61 11.22 -18.52
N ASP A 799 -30.29 11.58 -19.61
CA ASP A 799 -30.87 10.60 -20.54
C ASP A 799 -29.79 9.95 -21.41
N VAL A 800 -30.02 8.72 -21.84
CA VAL A 800 -29.17 8.07 -22.85
C VAL A 800 -29.50 8.63 -24.24
N PRO A 801 -28.51 8.70 -25.16
CA PRO A 801 -28.73 9.27 -26.48
C PRO A 801 -29.74 8.45 -27.28
N SER A 802 -30.56 9.13 -28.09
CA SER A 802 -31.60 8.48 -28.93
C SER A 802 -31.03 7.86 -30.21
N THR A 803 -29.76 8.09 -30.51
CA THR A 803 -29.07 7.57 -31.69
C THR A 803 -28.05 6.50 -31.32
N SER A 804 -27.64 5.67 -32.29
CA SER A 804 -26.59 4.68 -32.08
C SER A 804 -25.18 5.27 -31.94
N VAL A 805 -25.03 6.60 -32.04
CA VAL A 805 -23.75 7.29 -31.91
C VAL A 805 -23.42 7.45 -30.43
N GLU A 806 -22.18 7.12 -30.05
CA GLU A 806 -21.67 7.38 -28.71
C GLU A 806 -21.50 8.90 -28.51
N GLU A 807 -22.09 9.43 -27.43
CA GLU A 807 -22.00 10.85 -27.07
C GLU A 807 -21.12 11.03 -25.83
N LYS A 808 -20.48 12.20 -25.71
CA LYS A 808 -19.67 12.57 -24.54
C LYS A 808 -20.42 13.57 -23.68
N TYR A 809 -20.66 13.21 -22.43
CA TYR A 809 -21.22 14.12 -21.44
C TYR A 809 -20.11 14.54 -20.48
N GLU A 810 -20.19 15.80 -20.07
CA GLU A 810 -19.21 16.44 -19.20
C GLU A 810 -19.90 17.12 -18.01
N ILE A 811 -19.26 16.99 -16.85
CA ILE A 811 -19.53 17.74 -15.63
C ILE A 811 -18.23 18.41 -15.14
N GLN A 812 -18.35 19.65 -14.68
CA GLN A 812 -17.29 20.40 -14.01
C GLN A 812 -17.77 20.82 -12.63
N ILE A 813 -16.91 20.65 -11.62
CA ILE A 813 -17.16 21.05 -10.23
C ILE A 813 -16.03 21.97 -9.80
N LYS A 814 -16.37 23.13 -9.25
CA LYS A 814 -15.41 24.09 -8.67
C LYS A 814 -15.91 24.56 -7.33
N ARG A 815 -15.01 24.85 -6.40
CA ARG A 815 -15.38 25.52 -5.14
C ARG A 815 -15.68 27.00 -5.38
N ASN A 816 -16.76 27.52 -4.79
CA ASN A 816 -17.05 28.95 -4.81
C ASN A 816 -15.98 29.70 -3.99
N GLY A 817 -15.51 30.85 -4.50
CA GLY A 817 -14.44 31.60 -3.83
C GLY A 817 -13.03 31.00 -3.96
N GLY A 818 -12.83 29.98 -4.79
CA GLY A 818 -11.52 29.37 -5.06
C GLY A 818 -11.15 28.26 -4.09
N ALA A 819 -9.90 27.78 -4.15
CA ALA A 819 -9.41 26.78 -3.19
C ALA A 819 -9.50 27.33 -1.76
N LEU A 820 -9.89 26.46 -0.81
CA LEU A 820 -9.79 26.82 0.61
C LEU A 820 -8.38 27.31 0.91
N ARG A 821 -8.27 28.37 1.72
CA ARG A 821 -7.04 28.59 2.47
C ARG A 821 -6.93 27.38 3.38
N LYS A 822 -6.21 26.37 2.91
CA LYS A 822 -5.74 25.30 3.76
C LYS A 822 -4.92 26.04 4.80
N ASP A 823 -5.40 26.11 6.04
CA ASP A 823 -4.52 26.54 7.11
C ASP A 823 -3.39 25.55 7.07
N VAL A 824 -2.32 26.05 6.48
CA VAL A 824 -1.10 25.34 6.25
C VAL A 824 -0.67 24.93 7.64
N GLY A 825 -0.63 23.62 7.89
CA GLY A 825 0.36 23.10 8.81
C GLY A 825 1.67 23.77 8.41
N PHE A 826 2.06 24.76 9.20
CA PHE A 826 3.29 25.53 9.14
C PHE A 826 3.91 25.74 7.74
N VAL A 827 3.23 26.46 6.85
CA VAL A 827 3.91 27.11 5.72
C VAL A 827 4.07 28.57 6.09
N GLN A 828 5.22 28.88 6.70
CA GLN A 828 5.69 30.24 6.78
C GLN A 828 5.98 30.69 5.34
N GLN A 829 5.21 31.64 4.82
CA GLN A 829 5.52 32.27 3.52
C GLN A 829 6.89 32.93 3.62
N GLY A 830 7.92 32.26 3.11
CA GLY A 830 9.19 32.90 2.78
C GLY A 830 8.92 33.92 1.67
N SER A 831 8.96 35.20 2.02
CA SER A 831 8.99 36.28 1.04
C SER A 831 10.25 36.14 0.18
N TRP A 832 10.14 36.43 -1.12
CA TRP A 832 11.27 36.51 -2.07
C TRP A 832 12.40 37.45 -1.58
N PHE A 833 12.16 38.26 -0.55
CA PHE A 833 13.17 39.15 0.03
C PHE A 833 14.12 38.50 1.06
N ASP A 834 13.92 37.26 1.48
CA ASP A 834 14.78 36.61 2.51
C ASP A 834 16.03 35.91 1.93
N VAL A 835 16.31 36.06 0.63
CA VAL A 835 17.59 35.67 0.03
C VAL A 835 18.43 36.91 -0.24
N CYS A 836 19.05 37.45 0.80
CA CYS A 836 20.18 38.35 0.64
C CYS A 836 21.10 38.29 1.88
N PRO A 837 22.06 37.35 1.94
CA PRO A 837 23.23 37.53 2.78
C PRO A 837 23.98 38.73 2.25
N SER A 838 23.98 39.81 3.01
CA SER A 838 24.83 40.97 2.78
C SER A 838 26.29 40.53 2.62
N GLY A 839 26.77 40.59 1.39
CA GLY A 839 28.19 40.59 1.04
C GLY A 839 28.72 39.29 0.46
N CYS A 840 28.78 39.20 -0.88
CA CYS A 840 30.04 38.87 -1.55
C CYS A 840 29.99 39.24 -3.04
N VAL A 841 31.08 39.85 -3.49
CA VAL A 841 31.26 40.53 -4.78
C VAL A 841 31.65 39.52 -5.86
N ILE A 842 31.15 39.77 -7.07
CA ILE A 842 31.39 39.04 -8.34
C ILE A 842 32.89 38.91 -8.65
N ALA A 843 33.33 37.71 -9.00
CA ALA A 843 34.44 37.42 -9.90
C ALA A 843 34.16 36.13 -10.68
#